data_AF-A0AA39MEU1-F1
#
_entry.id   AF-A0AA39MEU1-F1
#
_cell.length_a   1.000
_cell.length_b   1.000
_cell.length_c   1.000
_cell.angle_alpha   90.00
_cell.angle_beta   90.00
_cell.angle_gamma   90.00
#
_symmetry.space_group_name_H-M   'P 1'
#
loop_
_entity.id
_entity.type
_entity.pdbx_description
1 polymer ?
#
loop_
_entity_poly.entity_id
_entity_poly.type
_entity_poly.pdbx_seq_one_letter_code
_entity_poly.pdbx_strand_id
1 'polypeptide(L)'
;MSKNVMDSFSDVLRDYANGHLDYHFSSRHDGKRPHANVHHPDADRVHLLLAGLGDPNDTLTSWKDVFHSNEEDGADSSTTILVDFPGAGKTRLQFEAVAEHFLLYLNCSRKKIAWTAGSDDVSWAMDHNIRMRAVDNVGTARRTVQTLLFSRIYILSYFMDLILTNPDVTAVAVRRRFLLLQACPPASMLNAGLYDIFSHLVWVAQPYGIGVLEAATNTAMQRLCRSICRLLSVGSESPLARLHLLIDEAQYLTQDPFLYDASNTPFLSQLLNATDKFLKPRITLITGSALSLSRLEHALTVWKDGVGVTGVRCVFGIRKTMLNDDYVHNYIGRHMPELLSERRLLERIRDWLFPRPGLIAELLEIYKTAKLIKVRVPYHRLLSLMFANSSGYQPMDATLLEAKEEEIPNALLSRGFRYGMVELAARLNASSKLQDVGFLNTVCQICYRWILSSEATLVFPKDDAILLINLGITPLLRHRARTLKQFKADALDCVWSVEPFGVIVLISLLRDVGTDVFNASMRYNATFASEQAQKGYIFEKLVTLVLMDAFGREGSCVLNDVFRFAAPAPEWTKRRFRLVSLIRNDDGLDSVPVTWKSGASPRLGYKAREPSDVLGWMKDPKGIPFLFPDNNHRSDAVVIIEEVKSGQRSILAIQDKAGARFSFESAKESLDAPYSRKAKENRVCESCTYAFAMR
;
A
#
# COMPACT_ATOMS: atom_id res chain seq x y z
N MET A 1 40.35 7.45 -8.56
CA MET A 1 39.29 7.71 -7.56
C MET A 1 38.25 6.58 -7.53
N SER A 2 37.67 6.17 -8.67
CA SER A 2 36.73 5.01 -8.71
C SER A 2 37.32 3.71 -8.14
N LYS A 3 38.61 3.43 -8.40
CA LYS A 3 39.32 2.29 -7.80
C LYS A 3 39.33 2.35 -6.26
N ASN A 4 39.59 3.53 -5.68
CA ASN A 4 39.60 3.72 -4.22
C ASN A 4 38.21 3.45 -3.61
N VAL A 5 37.12 3.79 -4.32
CA VAL A 5 35.76 3.44 -3.91
C VAL A 5 35.57 1.92 -3.92
N MET A 6 35.98 1.24 -5.00
CA MET A 6 35.89 -0.23 -5.05
C MET A 6 36.71 -0.90 -3.96
N ASP A 7 37.91 -0.39 -3.69
CA ASP A 7 38.82 -0.90 -2.66
C ASP A 7 38.17 -0.78 -1.26
N SER A 8 37.48 0.34 -0.97
CA SER A 8 36.79 0.54 0.32
C SER A 8 35.59 -0.39 0.55
N PHE A 9 35.00 -0.94 -0.51
CA PHE A 9 33.91 -1.93 -0.43
C PHE A 9 34.35 -3.36 -0.77
N SER A 10 35.64 -3.58 -1.03
CA SER A 10 36.13 -4.82 -1.65
C SER A 10 35.82 -6.08 -0.84
N ASP A 11 35.97 -6.03 0.48
CA ASP A 11 35.69 -7.18 1.34
C ASP A 11 34.20 -7.56 1.30
N VAL A 12 33.31 -6.58 1.43
CA VAL A 12 31.86 -6.82 1.37
C VAL A 12 31.45 -7.30 -0.02
N LEU A 13 32.01 -6.73 -1.10
CA LEU A 13 31.73 -7.20 -2.46
C LEU A 13 32.17 -8.67 -2.67
N ARG A 14 33.28 -9.10 -2.05
CA ARG A 14 33.67 -10.52 -2.06
C ARG A 14 32.68 -11.38 -1.28
N ASP A 15 32.13 -10.91 -0.17
CA ASP A 15 31.09 -11.64 0.57
C ASP A 15 29.81 -11.82 -0.23
N TYR A 16 29.36 -10.76 -0.93
CA TYR A 16 28.26 -10.87 -1.91
C TYR A 16 28.62 -11.90 -2.99
N ALA A 17 29.84 -11.83 -3.54
CA ALA A 17 30.26 -12.69 -4.65
C ALA A 17 30.34 -14.17 -4.25
N ASN A 18 30.81 -14.46 -3.03
CA ASN A 18 30.95 -15.80 -2.48
C ASN A 18 29.63 -16.39 -1.97
N GLY A 19 28.56 -15.59 -1.91
CA GLY A 19 27.25 -16.03 -1.45
C GLY A 19 27.08 -16.08 0.07
N HIS A 20 27.97 -15.43 0.83
CA HIS A 20 27.82 -15.32 2.29
C HIS A 20 26.52 -14.61 2.69
N LEU A 21 25.91 -13.86 1.77
CA LEU A 21 24.67 -13.11 1.95
C LEU A 21 23.46 -13.74 1.23
N ASP A 22 23.61 -14.93 0.64
CA ASP A 22 22.51 -15.62 -0.07
C ASP A 22 21.33 -15.94 0.85
N TYR A 23 21.56 -15.96 2.17
CA TYR A 23 20.52 -16.13 3.17
C TYR A 23 19.41 -15.08 3.08
N HIS A 24 19.66 -13.92 2.46
CA HIS A 24 18.61 -12.92 2.25
C HIS A 24 17.52 -13.41 1.28
N PHE A 25 17.79 -14.45 0.49
CA PHE A 25 16.82 -15.16 -0.34
C PHE A 25 16.32 -16.48 0.28
N SER A 26 16.83 -16.84 1.46
CA SER A 26 16.50 -18.09 2.16
C SER A 26 15.65 -17.83 3.40
N SER A 27 14.81 -18.80 3.75
CA SER A 27 14.07 -18.81 5.02
C SER A 27 14.92 -19.26 6.22
N ARG A 28 16.14 -19.77 5.99
CA ARG A 28 17.04 -20.31 7.04
C ARG A 28 18.25 -19.41 7.27
N HIS A 29 18.66 -19.29 8.54
CA HIS A 29 19.65 -18.32 8.99
C HIS A 29 20.99 -18.93 9.49
N ASP A 30 21.26 -20.21 9.26
CA ASP A 30 22.37 -20.90 9.91
C ASP A 30 23.76 -20.50 9.34
N GLY A 31 24.72 -20.18 10.24
CA GLY A 31 26.15 -20.00 9.88
C GLY A 31 26.60 -18.59 9.47
N LYS A 32 25.86 -17.54 9.83
CA LYS A 32 26.08 -16.17 9.30
C LYS A 32 27.24 -15.41 9.92
N ARG A 33 27.89 -14.59 9.08
CA ARG A 33 28.86 -13.59 9.51
C ARG A 33 28.18 -12.22 9.64
N PRO A 34 28.29 -11.53 10.78
CA PRO A 34 27.83 -10.15 10.93
C PRO A 34 28.80 -9.23 10.18
N HIS A 35 28.55 -8.95 8.90
CA HIS A 35 29.36 -7.97 8.19
C HIS A 35 28.86 -6.55 8.52
N ALA A 36 29.74 -5.79 9.19
CA ALA A 36 29.50 -4.50 9.83
C ALA A 36 29.00 -3.35 8.93
N ASN A 37 28.88 -3.55 7.62
CA ASN A 37 28.61 -2.47 6.64
C ASN A 37 27.38 -2.71 5.75
N VAL A 38 26.60 -3.77 6.01
CA VAL A 38 25.21 -3.85 5.50
C VAL A 38 24.34 -3.29 6.62
N HIS A 39 24.20 -1.96 6.66
CA HIS A 39 23.46 -1.25 7.69
C HIS A 39 21.99 -1.71 7.68
N HIS A 40 21.58 -2.61 8.58
CA HIS A 40 20.15 -2.77 8.85
C HIS A 40 19.79 -3.32 10.23
N PRO A 41 18.90 -2.65 10.99
CA PRO A 41 18.37 -3.15 12.28
C PRO A 41 17.44 -4.37 12.14
N ASP A 42 17.10 -4.79 10.91
CA ASP A 42 16.30 -6.00 10.63
C ASP A 42 17.11 -7.11 9.92
N ALA A 43 18.45 -7.01 9.84
CA ALA A 43 19.30 -8.05 9.22
C ALA A 43 19.17 -9.44 9.87
N ASP A 44 18.71 -9.48 11.13
CA ASP A 44 18.44 -10.69 11.90
C ASP A 44 17.08 -11.34 11.58
N ARG A 45 16.27 -10.78 10.67
CA ARG A 45 14.94 -11.32 10.33
C ARG A 45 14.93 -12.10 9.01
N VAL A 46 14.12 -13.16 8.97
CA VAL A 46 13.70 -13.78 7.71
C VAL A 46 12.83 -12.78 6.95
N HIS A 47 13.15 -12.49 5.69
CA HIS A 47 12.36 -11.55 4.89
C HIS A 47 11.58 -12.30 3.84
N LEU A 48 10.31 -12.55 4.16
CA LEU A 48 9.42 -13.36 3.35
C LEU A 48 9.04 -12.68 2.03
N LEU A 49 9.32 -11.38 1.86
CA LEU A 49 9.15 -10.70 0.58
C LEU A 49 10.22 -11.08 -0.44
N LEU A 50 11.42 -11.49 -0.02
CA LEU A 50 12.51 -11.91 -0.93
C LEU A 50 12.82 -13.41 -0.86
N ALA A 51 12.23 -14.13 0.11
CA ALA A 51 12.37 -15.58 0.23
C ALA A 51 11.90 -16.28 -1.05
N GLY A 52 12.72 -17.20 -1.56
CA GLY A 52 12.40 -18.00 -2.75
C GLY A 52 12.67 -17.32 -4.09
N LEU A 53 13.21 -16.10 -4.10
CA LEU A 53 13.37 -15.33 -5.34
C LEU A 53 14.21 -16.09 -6.38
N GLY A 54 13.68 -16.32 -7.58
CA GLY A 54 14.37 -17.05 -8.65
C GLY A 54 14.34 -18.57 -8.51
N ASP A 55 13.63 -19.13 -7.52
CA ASP A 55 13.30 -20.56 -7.50
C ASP A 55 12.05 -20.76 -8.37
N PRO A 56 12.13 -21.54 -9.47
CA PRO A 56 10.97 -21.78 -10.33
C PRO A 56 9.78 -22.40 -9.58
N ASN A 57 10.03 -23.10 -8.46
CA ASN A 57 9.00 -23.70 -7.62
C ASN A 57 8.43 -22.74 -6.57
N ASP A 58 9.05 -21.56 -6.36
CA ASP A 58 8.64 -20.54 -5.37
C ASP A 58 8.23 -19.20 -6.04
N THR A 59 7.82 -19.27 -7.30
CA THR A 59 7.27 -18.12 -8.05
C THR A 59 5.83 -17.82 -7.58
N LEU A 60 5.58 -16.60 -7.09
CA LEU A 60 4.24 -16.21 -6.64
C LEU A 60 3.32 -15.85 -7.80
N THR A 61 3.86 -15.58 -8.99
CA THR A 61 3.08 -15.10 -10.12
C THR A 61 3.55 -15.60 -11.48
N SER A 62 2.66 -15.44 -12.46
CA SER A 62 3.01 -15.42 -13.87
C SER A 62 3.80 -14.14 -14.17
N TRP A 63 5.04 -14.02 -13.70
CA TRP A 63 5.97 -12.97 -14.14
C TRP A 63 6.13 -13.00 -15.67
N LYS A 64 5.95 -14.18 -16.27
CA LYS A 64 5.84 -14.41 -17.72
C LYS A 64 4.86 -13.45 -18.37
N ASP A 65 3.76 -13.12 -17.72
CA ASP A 65 2.80 -12.19 -18.28
C ASP A 65 3.23 -10.71 -18.31
N VAL A 66 4.22 -10.34 -17.49
CA VAL A 66 4.78 -8.98 -17.38
C VAL A 66 5.97 -8.84 -18.33
N PHE A 67 6.78 -9.89 -18.45
CA PHE A 67 8.01 -9.91 -19.24
C PHE A 67 7.84 -10.57 -20.63
N HIS A 68 6.95 -11.55 -20.79
CA HIS A 68 6.63 -12.21 -22.07
C HIS A 68 5.32 -11.65 -22.63
N SER A 69 5.39 -10.57 -23.41
CA SER A 69 4.42 -10.38 -24.49
C SER A 69 4.75 -11.39 -25.58
N ASN A 70 3.78 -12.21 -25.98
CA ASN A 70 3.85 -13.21 -27.06
C ASN A 70 5.10 -13.08 -27.93
N GLU A 71 6.02 -14.04 -27.82
CA GLU A 71 7.23 -14.17 -28.66
C GLU A 71 6.92 -14.20 -30.17
N GLU A 72 5.64 -14.21 -30.56
CA GLU A 72 5.14 -14.19 -31.93
C GLU A 72 5.33 -12.85 -32.67
N ASP A 73 5.55 -11.71 -31.99
CA ASP A 73 5.55 -10.39 -32.66
C ASP A 73 6.91 -9.90 -33.21
N GLY A 74 8.01 -10.67 -33.08
CA GLY A 74 9.29 -10.34 -33.75
C GLY A 74 9.92 -8.98 -33.37
N ALA A 75 9.45 -8.32 -32.30
CA ALA A 75 9.95 -7.01 -31.89
C ALA A 75 11.29 -7.12 -31.14
N ASP A 76 12.28 -6.31 -31.55
CA ASP A 76 13.63 -6.27 -30.96
C ASP A 76 13.68 -5.74 -29.51
N SER A 77 12.64 -5.02 -29.08
CA SER A 77 12.50 -4.47 -27.73
C SER A 77 11.04 -4.30 -27.33
N SER A 78 10.70 -4.57 -26.07
CA SER A 78 9.37 -4.31 -25.51
C SER A 78 9.44 -3.41 -24.28
N THR A 79 8.42 -2.58 -24.07
CA THR A 79 8.31 -1.75 -22.87
C THR A 79 7.00 -2.03 -22.16
N THR A 80 7.08 -2.44 -20.89
CA THR A 80 5.92 -2.68 -20.05
C THR A 80 5.91 -1.70 -18.88
N ILE A 81 4.79 -0.99 -18.72
CA ILE A 81 4.56 -0.08 -17.61
C ILE A 81 3.67 -0.79 -16.60
N LEU A 82 4.15 -0.99 -15.37
CA LEU A 82 3.39 -1.60 -14.29
C LEU A 82 2.95 -0.54 -13.28
N VAL A 83 1.66 -0.23 -13.27
CA VAL A 83 1.05 0.66 -12.27
C VAL A 83 0.22 -0.20 -11.31
N ASP A 84 0.52 -0.18 -10.02
CA ASP A 84 -0.17 -1.00 -9.01
C ASP A 84 -0.17 -0.32 -7.64
N PHE A 85 -0.91 -0.84 -6.68
CA PHE A 85 -1.01 -0.24 -5.35
C PHE A 85 0.26 -0.41 -4.51
N PRO A 86 0.56 0.53 -3.60
CA PRO A 86 1.64 0.36 -2.62
C PRO A 86 1.54 -1.02 -1.92
N GLY A 87 2.64 -1.73 -1.71
CA GLY A 87 2.59 -3.01 -0.98
C GLY A 87 1.83 -4.17 -1.66
N ALA A 88 1.38 -4.03 -2.91
CA ALA A 88 0.78 -5.11 -3.72
C ALA A 88 1.81 -6.16 -4.20
N GLY A 89 3.07 -6.03 -3.79
CA GLY A 89 4.14 -6.97 -4.16
C GLY A 89 4.82 -6.67 -5.50
N LYS A 90 4.56 -5.51 -6.14
CA LYS A 90 5.20 -5.05 -7.39
C LYS A 90 6.68 -5.38 -7.49
N THR A 91 7.46 -4.96 -6.50
CA THR A 91 8.91 -5.13 -6.46
C THR A 91 9.29 -6.62 -6.43
N ARG A 92 8.52 -7.48 -5.76
CA ARG A 92 8.73 -8.93 -5.83
C ARG A 92 8.38 -9.49 -7.21
N LEU A 93 7.23 -9.12 -7.78
CA LEU A 93 6.82 -9.53 -9.14
C LEU A 93 7.88 -9.22 -10.19
N GLN A 94 8.49 -8.04 -10.05
CA GLN A 94 9.57 -7.55 -10.88
C GLN A 94 10.86 -8.35 -10.71
N PHE A 95 11.19 -8.71 -9.48
CA PHE A 95 12.39 -9.46 -9.16
C PHE A 95 12.27 -10.95 -9.53
N GLU A 96 11.06 -11.51 -9.67
CA GLU A 96 10.87 -12.91 -10.09
C GLU A 96 11.47 -13.20 -11.48
N ALA A 97 11.64 -12.20 -12.34
CA ALA A 97 12.34 -12.35 -13.63
C ALA A 97 13.86 -12.57 -13.54
N VAL A 98 14.45 -12.42 -12.35
CA VAL A 98 15.87 -12.79 -12.09
C VAL A 98 16.13 -14.27 -12.37
N ALA A 99 15.10 -15.11 -12.38
CA ALA A 99 15.24 -16.51 -12.79
C ALA A 99 15.80 -16.64 -14.21
N GLU A 100 15.40 -15.76 -15.13
CA GLU A 100 15.67 -15.91 -16.57
C GLU A 100 16.59 -14.81 -17.14
N HIS A 101 16.66 -13.63 -16.50
CA HIS A 101 17.30 -12.46 -17.09
C HIS A 101 18.24 -11.72 -16.12
N PHE A 102 19.25 -11.04 -16.68
CA PHE A 102 20.06 -10.05 -15.96
C PHE A 102 19.37 -8.69 -16.00
N LEU A 103 19.22 -8.05 -14.85
CA LEU A 103 18.44 -6.82 -14.67
C LEU A 103 19.33 -5.69 -14.17
N LEU A 104 19.25 -4.53 -14.82
CA LEU A 104 19.66 -3.25 -14.24
C LEU A 104 18.47 -2.66 -13.48
N TYR A 105 18.57 -2.60 -12.16
CA TYR A 105 17.54 -2.11 -11.25
C TYR A 105 17.84 -0.69 -10.78
N LEU A 106 16.93 0.24 -11.06
CA LEU A 106 16.99 1.64 -10.64
C LEU A 106 15.79 1.93 -9.74
N ASN A 107 16.02 2.15 -8.44
CA ASN A 107 14.98 2.62 -7.54
C ASN A 107 14.98 4.16 -7.52
N CYS A 108 13.84 4.77 -7.85
CA CYS A 108 13.70 6.23 -7.90
C CYS A 108 13.11 6.83 -6.63
N SER A 109 12.84 6.01 -5.62
CA SER A 109 12.29 6.45 -4.33
C SER A 109 13.21 7.48 -3.66
N ARG A 110 12.61 8.58 -3.18
CA ARG A 110 13.30 9.57 -2.33
C ARG A 110 13.34 9.17 -0.85
N LYS A 111 12.83 7.99 -0.47
CA LYS A 111 12.88 7.52 0.92
C LYS A 111 14.32 7.13 1.28
N LYS A 112 14.78 7.54 2.47
CA LYS A 112 16.08 7.14 3.02
C LYS A 112 16.20 5.61 3.04
N ILE A 113 17.43 5.13 2.83
CA ILE A 113 17.84 3.72 2.76
C ILE A 113 17.10 2.90 3.84
N ALA A 114 16.08 2.17 3.42
CA ALA A 114 15.44 1.10 4.17
C ALA A 114 15.69 -0.20 3.41
N TRP A 115 15.76 -1.33 4.11
CA TRP A 115 15.94 -2.63 3.46
C TRP A 115 14.82 -2.85 2.44
N THR A 116 15.20 -3.10 1.18
CA THR A 116 14.37 -3.14 -0.06
C THR A 116 14.08 -1.83 -0.79
N ALA A 117 14.62 -0.69 -0.36
CA ALA A 117 14.48 0.58 -1.09
C ALA A 117 15.51 0.76 -2.22
N GLY A 118 16.40 -0.22 -2.47
CA GLY A 118 17.48 -0.08 -3.44
C GLY A 118 18.53 0.96 -3.01
N SER A 119 19.39 1.34 -3.96
CA SER A 119 20.34 2.45 -3.79
C SER A 119 19.66 3.81 -3.90
N ASP A 120 20.17 4.80 -3.17
CA ASP A 120 19.65 6.18 -3.19
C ASP A 120 20.29 7.06 -4.29
N ASP A 121 21.14 6.49 -5.12
CA ASP A 121 21.89 7.17 -6.18
C ASP A 121 21.03 7.97 -7.17
N VAL A 122 19.86 7.46 -7.53
CA VAL A 122 18.91 8.17 -8.40
C VAL A 122 18.37 9.42 -7.68
N SER A 123 17.97 9.28 -6.41
CA SER A 123 17.50 10.42 -5.60
C SER A 123 18.60 11.45 -5.43
N TRP A 124 19.82 11.00 -5.14
CA TRP A 124 20.99 11.86 -5.02
C TRP A 124 21.26 12.62 -6.33
N ALA A 125 21.22 11.90 -7.46
CA ALA A 125 21.43 12.45 -8.79
C ALA A 125 20.36 13.51 -9.14
N MET A 126 19.10 13.26 -8.79
CA MET A 126 18.02 14.23 -8.94
C MET A 126 18.26 15.49 -8.11
N ASP A 127 18.60 15.35 -6.82
CA ASP A 127 18.85 16.49 -5.92
C ASP A 127 20.06 17.31 -6.37
N HIS A 128 21.11 16.65 -6.86
CA HIS A 128 22.27 17.31 -7.43
C HIS A 128 21.92 18.11 -8.69
N ASN A 129 21.14 17.51 -9.61
CA ASN A 129 20.68 18.18 -10.82
C ASN A 129 19.86 19.44 -10.49
N ILE A 130 18.95 19.36 -9.51
CA ILE A 130 18.16 20.52 -9.05
C ILE A 130 19.07 21.65 -8.55
N ARG A 131 20.11 21.34 -7.77
CA ARG A 131 21.04 22.35 -7.24
C ARG A 131 21.88 23.01 -8.33
N MET A 132 22.29 22.26 -9.35
CA MET A 132 23.22 22.73 -10.39
C MET A 132 22.53 23.47 -11.55
N ARG A 133 21.20 23.43 -11.65
CA ARG A 133 20.42 24.16 -12.67
C ARG A 133 20.65 25.66 -12.73
N ALA A 134 21.07 26.27 -11.64
CA ALA A 134 21.35 27.71 -11.63
C ALA A 134 22.49 28.11 -12.60
N VAL A 135 23.25 27.14 -13.14
CA VAL A 135 24.50 27.39 -13.88
C VAL A 135 24.45 26.93 -15.36
N ASP A 136 23.87 25.76 -15.67
CA ASP A 136 23.63 25.26 -17.04
C ASP A 136 22.54 24.16 -17.01
N ASN A 137 21.51 24.29 -17.83
CA ASN A 137 20.28 23.49 -17.72
C ASN A 137 20.26 22.19 -18.54
N VAL A 138 20.96 22.12 -19.69
CA VAL A 138 20.86 20.96 -20.60
C VAL A 138 22.05 20.02 -20.43
N GLY A 139 23.27 20.55 -20.24
CA GLY A 139 24.47 19.75 -20.00
C GLY A 139 24.41 18.99 -18.68
N THR A 140 23.83 19.59 -17.66
CA THR A 140 23.79 19.06 -16.28
C THR A 140 22.94 17.79 -16.17
N ALA A 141 21.74 17.77 -16.75
CA ALA A 141 20.85 16.61 -16.66
C ALA A 141 21.41 15.40 -17.42
N ARG A 142 21.93 15.63 -18.64
CA ARG A 142 22.62 14.59 -19.41
C ARG A 142 23.85 14.05 -18.66
N ARG A 143 24.70 14.92 -18.09
CA ARG A 143 25.86 14.51 -17.29
C ARG A 143 25.45 13.70 -16.07
N THR A 144 24.39 14.12 -15.39
CA THR A 144 23.85 13.43 -14.22
C THR A 144 23.43 12.00 -14.57
N VAL A 145 22.65 11.83 -15.64
CA VAL A 145 22.25 10.50 -16.14
C VAL A 145 23.46 9.67 -16.53
N GLN A 146 24.46 10.25 -17.20
CA GLN A 146 25.68 9.52 -17.56
C GLN A 146 26.49 9.08 -16.34
N THR A 147 26.52 9.91 -15.31
CA THR A 147 27.22 9.60 -14.06
C THR A 147 26.53 8.43 -13.33
N LEU A 148 25.20 8.42 -13.33
CA LEU A 148 24.39 7.32 -12.80
C LEU A 148 24.66 6.01 -13.55
N LEU A 149 24.58 6.02 -14.88
CA LEU A 149 24.83 4.82 -15.71
C LEU A 149 26.26 4.31 -15.58
N PHE A 150 27.25 5.20 -15.61
CA PHE A 150 28.64 4.85 -15.37
C PHE A 150 28.79 4.13 -14.03
N SER A 151 28.26 4.72 -12.96
CA SER A 151 28.43 4.18 -11.60
C SER A 151 27.84 2.78 -11.49
N ARG A 152 26.60 2.59 -11.98
CA ARG A 152 25.92 1.30 -12.00
C ARG A 152 26.68 0.25 -12.80
N ILE A 153 26.98 0.55 -14.06
CA ILE A 153 27.59 -0.43 -14.97
C ILE A 153 29.03 -0.76 -14.54
N TYR A 154 29.78 0.21 -14.02
CA TYR A 154 31.14 0.00 -13.53
C TYR A 154 31.18 -0.94 -12.32
N ILE A 155 30.33 -0.69 -11.31
CA ILE A 155 30.23 -1.55 -10.12
C ILE A 155 29.78 -2.95 -10.51
N LEU A 156 28.75 -3.07 -11.35
CA LEU A 156 28.23 -4.36 -11.79
C LEU A 156 29.23 -5.14 -12.65
N SER A 157 29.98 -4.46 -13.52
CA SER A 157 31.07 -5.09 -14.28
C SER A 157 32.13 -5.65 -13.35
N TYR A 158 32.59 -4.86 -12.37
CA TYR A 158 33.61 -5.28 -11.41
C TYR A 158 33.11 -6.46 -10.56
N PHE A 159 31.86 -6.39 -10.11
CA PHE A 159 31.23 -7.45 -9.33
C PHE A 159 31.10 -8.77 -10.11
N MET A 160 30.81 -8.71 -11.41
CA MET A 160 30.80 -9.89 -12.27
C MET A 160 32.18 -10.52 -12.41
N ASP A 161 33.25 -9.73 -12.46
CA ASP A 161 34.61 -10.29 -12.45
C ASP A 161 34.88 -11.04 -11.14
N LEU A 162 34.43 -10.50 -10.00
CA LEU A 162 34.57 -11.14 -8.69
C LEU A 162 33.77 -12.44 -8.59
N ILE A 163 32.49 -12.45 -8.93
CA ILE A 163 31.65 -13.67 -8.85
C ILE A 163 32.25 -14.79 -9.69
N LEU A 164 32.68 -14.47 -10.91
CA LEU A 164 33.18 -15.46 -11.86
C LEU A 164 34.60 -15.95 -11.54
N THR A 165 35.22 -15.50 -10.44
CA THR A 165 36.42 -16.16 -9.89
C THR A 165 36.09 -17.53 -9.30
N ASN A 166 34.83 -17.76 -8.88
CA ASN A 166 34.35 -19.05 -8.44
C ASN A 166 33.85 -19.86 -9.66
N PRO A 167 34.52 -20.96 -10.04
CA PRO A 167 34.14 -21.74 -11.22
C PRO A 167 32.81 -22.51 -11.04
N ASP A 168 32.36 -22.74 -9.80
CA ASP A 168 31.19 -23.56 -9.49
C ASP A 168 29.89 -22.75 -9.40
N VAL A 169 29.94 -21.42 -9.63
CA VAL A 169 28.77 -20.57 -9.49
C VAL A 169 27.80 -20.75 -10.66
N THR A 170 26.54 -21.04 -10.36
CA THR A 170 25.50 -21.20 -11.38
C THR A 170 25.00 -19.84 -11.89
N ALA A 171 24.53 -19.78 -13.14
CA ALA A 171 23.98 -18.55 -13.70
C ALA A 171 22.83 -17.95 -12.87
N VAL A 172 21.99 -18.80 -12.27
CA VAL A 172 20.90 -18.37 -11.38
C VAL A 172 21.46 -17.74 -10.10
N ALA A 173 22.49 -18.33 -9.48
CA ALA A 173 23.13 -17.75 -8.31
C ALA A 173 23.78 -16.39 -8.62
N VAL A 174 24.44 -16.27 -9.78
CA VAL A 174 24.99 -14.98 -10.23
C VAL A 174 23.89 -13.94 -10.39
N ARG A 175 22.80 -14.25 -11.08
CA ARG A 175 21.68 -13.30 -11.27
C ARG A 175 21.07 -12.85 -9.94
N ARG A 176 20.88 -13.77 -8.98
CA ARG A 176 20.39 -13.46 -7.63
C ARG A 176 21.31 -12.49 -6.89
N ARG A 177 22.60 -12.79 -6.83
CA ARG A 177 23.61 -11.94 -6.17
C ARG A 177 23.76 -10.59 -6.88
N PHE A 178 23.65 -10.57 -8.21
CA PHE A 178 23.64 -9.37 -9.04
C PHE A 178 22.46 -8.44 -8.73
N LEU A 179 21.27 -9.00 -8.51
CA LEU A 179 20.13 -8.22 -8.02
C LEU A 179 20.32 -7.78 -6.57
N LEU A 180 20.78 -8.67 -5.68
CA LEU A 180 20.94 -8.36 -4.26
C LEU A 180 21.82 -7.13 -4.05
N LEU A 181 22.92 -7.04 -4.80
CA LEU A 181 23.81 -5.87 -4.76
C LEU A 181 23.08 -4.58 -5.10
N GLN A 182 22.12 -4.60 -6.03
CA GLN A 182 21.37 -3.41 -6.44
C GLN A 182 20.21 -3.07 -5.50
N ALA A 183 19.53 -4.10 -4.97
CA ALA A 183 18.38 -3.96 -4.07
C ALA A 183 18.79 -3.68 -2.61
N CYS A 184 19.98 -4.13 -2.21
CA CYS A 184 20.57 -3.99 -0.89
C CYS A 184 22.06 -3.64 -1.06
N PRO A 185 22.40 -2.45 -1.56
CA PRO A 185 23.80 -2.08 -1.77
C PRO A 185 24.54 -1.91 -0.42
N PRO A 186 25.83 -2.29 -0.35
CA PRO A 186 26.63 -2.04 0.84
C PRO A 186 26.82 -0.54 1.05
N ALA A 187 26.81 -0.10 2.32
CA ALA A 187 26.90 1.30 2.67
C ALA A 187 28.08 1.57 3.62
N SER A 188 28.70 2.74 3.46
CA SER A 188 29.80 3.20 4.30
C SER A 188 29.47 4.59 4.84
N MET A 189 29.82 4.82 6.11
CA MET A 189 29.82 6.16 6.67
C MET A 189 31.02 6.93 6.11
N LEU A 190 30.76 7.99 5.36
CA LEU A 190 31.78 8.89 4.82
C LEU A 190 31.34 10.33 5.10
N ASN A 191 32.21 11.15 5.72
CA ASN A 191 31.98 12.57 5.97
C ASN A 191 30.61 12.89 6.62
N ALA A 192 30.24 12.15 7.67
CA ALA A 192 28.98 12.27 8.42
C ALA A 192 27.68 11.94 7.63
N GLY A 193 27.80 11.42 6.40
CA GLY A 193 26.70 10.88 5.61
C GLY A 193 26.83 9.37 5.39
N LEU A 194 25.70 8.68 5.33
CA LEU A 194 25.63 7.28 4.91
C LEU A 194 25.47 7.25 3.39
N TYR A 195 26.47 6.75 2.67
CA TYR A 195 26.40 6.56 1.22
C TYR A 195 26.54 5.09 0.89
N ASP A 196 25.66 4.58 0.03
CA ASP A 196 25.87 3.28 -0.58
C ASP A 196 26.93 3.34 -1.69
N ILE A 197 27.43 2.18 -2.10
CA ILE A 197 28.50 2.08 -3.11
C ILE A 197 28.17 2.80 -4.42
N PHE A 198 26.92 2.75 -4.88
CA PHE A 198 26.50 3.41 -6.12
C PHE A 198 26.48 4.91 -5.94
N SER A 199 25.87 5.40 -4.87
CA SER A 199 25.79 6.84 -4.56
C SER A 199 27.15 7.46 -4.31
N HIS A 200 28.04 6.75 -3.63
CA HIS A 200 29.43 7.19 -3.44
C HIS A 200 30.15 7.32 -4.79
N LEU A 201 29.99 6.35 -5.69
CA LEU A 201 30.60 6.44 -7.01
C LEU A 201 29.99 7.57 -7.85
N VAL A 202 28.67 7.80 -7.76
CA VAL A 202 28.01 8.94 -8.42
C VAL A 202 28.59 10.26 -7.94
N TRP A 203 28.83 10.41 -6.63
CA TRP A 203 29.46 11.60 -6.05
C TRP A 203 30.88 11.81 -6.57
N VAL A 204 31.72 10.76 -6.53
CA VAL A 204 33.12 10.83 -6.99
C VAL A 204 33.21 11.09 -8.49
N ALA A 205 32.25 10.60 -9.27
CA ALA A 205 32.27 10.72 -10.72
C ALA A 205 31.76 12.08 -11.24
N GLN A 206 31.18 12.92 -10.37
CA GLN A 206 30.66 14.23 -10.75
C GLN A 206 31.65 15.12 -11.51
N PRO A 207 32.94 15.25 -11.12
CA PRO A 207 33.85 16.19 -11.77
C PRO A 207 34.22 15.82 -13.22
N TYR A 208 33.93 14.61 -13.68
CA TYR A 208 34.30 14.17 -15.04
C TYR A 208 33.32 14.69 -16.10
N GLY A 209 33.85 14.99 -17.29
CA GLY A 209 33.05 15.43 -18.43
C GLY A 209 32.24 14.30 -19.09
N ILE A 210 31.17 14.65 -19.79
CA ILE A 210 30.24 13.71 -20.43
C ILE A 210 30.97 12.70 -21.34
N GLY A 211 31.89 13.17 -22.20
CA GLY A 211 32.60 12.28 -23.13
C GLY A 211 33.45 11.22 -22.42
N VAL A 212 34.07 11.57 -21.29
CA VAL A 212 34.85 10.63 -20.47
C VAL A 212 33.94 9.59 -19.83
N LEU A 213 32.80 10.03 -19.27
CA LEU A 213 31.80 9.14 -18.68
C LEU A 213 31.20 8.19 -19.73
N GLU A 214 30.86 8.69 -20.93
CA GLU A 214 30.33 7.86 -22.02
C GLU A 214 31.33 6.79 -22.47
N ALA A 215 32.61 7.16 -22.66
CA ALA A 215 33.66 6.21 -23.03
C ALA A 215 33.86 5.14 -21.95
N ALA A 216 33.96 5.54 -20.68
CA ALA A 216 34.15 4.63 -19.56
C ALA A 216 32.95 3.70 -19.36
N THR A 217 31.73 4.22 -19.53
CA THR A 217 30.49 3.42 -19.47
C THR A 217 30.47 2.35 -20.56
N ASN A 218 30.82 2.72 -21.80
CA ASN A 218 30.92 1.76 -22.91
C ASN A 218 31.93 0.65 -22.63
N THR A 219 33.12 0.99 -22.14
CA THR A 219 34.15 -0.01 -21.80
C THR A 219 33.67 -0.95 -20.69
N ALA A 220 33.06 -0.41 -19.63
CA ALA A 220 32.52 -1.23 -18.55
C ALA A 220 31.37 -2.12 -19.03
N MET A 221 30.50 -1.61 -19.90
CA MET A 221 29.39 -2.37 -20.46
C MET A 221 29.86 -3.53 -21.35
N GLN A 222 30.84 -3.30 -22.23
CA GLN A 222 31.44 -4.35 -23.04
C GLN A 222 32.10 -5.44 -22.18
N ARG A 223 32.72 -5.06 -21.07
CA ARG A 223 33.28 -6.02 -20.10
C ARG A 223 32.19 -6.82 -19.39
N LEU A 224 31.12 -6.16 -18.97
CA LEU A 224 29.96 -6.79 -18.35
C LEU A 224 29.29 -7.80 -19.31
N CYS A 225 28.99 -7.39 -20.55
CA CYS A 225 28.40 -8.27 -21.56
C CYS A 225 29.28 -9.49 -21.84
N ARG A 226 30.60 -9.32 -21.98
CA ARG A 226 31.52 -10.46 -22.15
C ARG A 226 31.47 -11.43 -20.98
N SER A 227 31.36 -10.92 -19.76
CA SER A 227 31.25 -11.74 -18.54
C SER A 227 29.94 -12.53 -18.52
N ILE A 228 28.83 -11.90 -18.92
CA ILE A 228 27.52 -12.56 -19.05
C ILE A 228 27.53 -13.61 -20.16
N CYS A 229 28.08 -13.29 -21.35
CA CYS A 229 28.22 -14.25 -22.45
C CYS A 229 29.02 -15.49 -22.03
N ARG A 230 30.14 -15.29 -21.32
CA ARG A 230 30.97 -16.38 -20.78
C ARG A 230 30.18 -17.25 -19.82
N LEU A 231 29.47 -16.64 -18.88
CA LEU A 231 28.66 -17.36 -17.89
C LEU A 231 27.53 -18.17 -18.53
N LEU A 232 26.88 -17.61 -19.55
CA LEU A 232 25.76 -18.26 -20.25
C LEU A 232 26.21 -19.19 -21.38
N SER A 233 27.50 -19.24 -21.70
CA SER A 233 28.04 -19.97 -22.86
C SER A 233 27.37 -19.60 -24.19
N VAL A 234 27.09 -18.30 -24.38
CA VAL A 234 26.46 -17.76 -25.60
C VAL A 234 27.41 -16.82 -26.35
N GLY A 235 27.16 -16.65 -27.65
CA GLY A 235 27.92 -15.71 -28.49
C GLY A 235 27.81 -14.25 -28.01
N SER A 236 28.79 -13.42 -28.39
CA SER A 236 28.87 -11.99 -28.01
C SER A 236 27.70 -11.14 -28.49
N GLU A 237 27.00 -11.59 -29.52
CA GLU A 237 25.82 -10.90 -30.08
C GLU A 237 24.49 -11.48 -29.59
N SER A 238 24.53 -12.47 -28.69
CA SER A 238 23.31 -13.12 -28.21
C SER A 238 22.39 -12.14 -27.48
N PRO A 239 21.09 -12.08 -27.83
CA PRO A 239 20.09 -11.30 -27.09
C PRO A 239 19.99 -11.70 -25.61
N LEU A 240 20.38 -12.93 -25.25
CA LEU A 240 20.37 -13.44 -23.88
C LEU A 240 21.41 -12.76 -22.97
N ALA A 241 22.42 -12.13 -23.56
CA ALA A 241 23.45 -11.39 -22.82
C ALA A 241 23.08 -9.91 -22.61
N ARG A 242 21.96 -9.44 -23.16
CA ARG A 242 21.50 -8.06 -22.98
C ARG A 242 20.89 -7.87 -21.60
N LEU A 243 21.17 -6.73 -20.98
CA LEU A 243 20.52 -6.35 -19.72
C LEU A 243 19.07 -5.92 -19.99
N HIS A 244 18.18 -6.32 -19.10
CA HIS A 244 16.83 -5.78 -19.01
C HIS A 244 16.87 -4.56 -18.09
N LEU A 245 16.04 -3.56 -18.36
CA LEU A 245 15.97 -2.34 -17.56
C LEU A 245 14.74 -2.38 -16.66
N LEU A 246 14.93 -2.07 -15.38
CA LEU A 246 13.84 -1.92 -14.43
C LEU A 246 13.96 -0.59 -13.69
N ILE A 247 12.97 0.27 -13.87
CA ILE A 247 12.86 1.57 -13.20
C ILE A 247 11.69 1.48 -12.23
N ASP A 248 12.00 1.40 -10.94
CA ASP A 248 11.01 1.30 -9.87
C ASP A 248 10.72 2.65 -9.21
N GLU A 249 9.50 2.79 -8.71
CA GLU A 249 8.95 4.04 -8.15
C GLU A 249 9.16 5.25 -9.09
N ALA A 250 9.01 5.03 -10.41
CA ALA A 250 9.29 5.99 -11.47
C ALA A 250 8.46 7.28 -11.39
N GLN A 251 7.42 7.32 -10.55
CA GLN A 251 6.68 8.55 -10.32
C GLN A 251 7.58 9.67 -9.78
N TYR A 252 8.63 9.36 -9.02
CA TYR A 252 9.55 10.39 -8.53
C TYR A 252 10.34 11.07 -9.65
N LEU A 253 10.62 10.37 -10.76
CA LEU A 253 11.30 10.93 -11.94
C LEU A 253 10.39 11.82 -12.81
N THR A 254 9.08 11.71 -12.62
CA THR A 254 8.07 12.43 -13.41
C THR A 254 7.37 13.51 -12.59
N GLN A 255 7.50 13.52 -11.26
CA GLN A 255 6.70 14.38 -10.39
C GLN A 255 7.25 15.80 -10.18
N ASP A 256 8.51 16.04 -10.46
CA ASP A 256 9.15 17.31 -10.13
C ASP A 256 9.47 18.11 -11.40
N PRO A 257 8.77 19.24 -11.67
CA PRO A 257 9.06 20.13 -12.80
C PRO A 257 10.52 20.62 -12.80
N PHE A 258 11.16 20.71 -11.63
CA PHE A 258 12.57 21.06 -11.50
C PHE A 258 13.52 19.95 -11.95
N LEU A 259 13.00 18.85 -12.50
CA LEU A 259 13.78 17.80 -13.16
C LEU A 259 13.69 17.86 -14.70
N TYR A 260 12.94 18.81 -15.26
CA TYR A 260 12.78 19.00 -16.71
C TYR A 260 13.82 19.94 -17.29
N ASP A 261 14.66 19.54 -18.24
CA ASP A 261 15.73 20.43 -18.73
C ASP A 261 15.19 21.75 -19.35
N ALA A 262 16.07 22.62 -19.88
CA ALA A 262 15.63 23.88 -20.50
C ALA A 262 14.64 23.70 -21.67
N SER A 263 14.61 22.50 -22.28
CA SER A 263 13.65 22.15 -23.34
C SER A 263 12.35 21.53 -22.81
N ASN A 264 12.16 21.55 -21.49
CA ASN A 264 11.05 20.92 -20.79
C ASN A 264 11.00 19.39 -21.01
N THR A 265 12.17 18.76 -21.18
CA THR A 265 12.30 17.31 -21.32
C THR A 265 12.39 16.64 -19.95
N PRO A 266 11.46 15.74 -19.58
CA PRO A 266 11.47 15.06 -18.29
C PRO A 266 12.75 14.26 -18.04
N PHE A 267 13.20 14.20 -16.78
CA PHE A 267 14.37 13.39 -16.41
C PHE A 267 14.20 11.91 -16.74
N LEU A 268 12.98 11.37 -16.61
CA LEU A 268 12.67 10.00 -17.04
C LEU A 268 12.98 9.79 -18.53
N SER A 269 12.64 10.74 -19.41
CA SER A 269 12.93 10.64 -20.84
C SER A 269 14.43 10.64 -21.11
N GLN A 270 15.19 11.47 -20.39
CA GLN A 270 16.65 11.53 -20.53
C GLN A 270 17.31 10.24 -20.07
N LEU A 271 16.83 9.68 -18.96
CA LEU A 271 17.26 8.39 -18.46
C LEU A 271 16.97 7.28 -19.49
N LEU A 272 15.74 7.21 -20.01
CA LEU A 272 15.33 6.23 -21.02
C LEU A 272 16.15 6.35 -22.31
N ASN A 273 16.33 7.56 -22.83
CA ASN A 273 17.17 7.84 -24.00
C ASN A 273 18.62 7.36 -23.81
N ALA A 274 19.21 7.65 -22.64
CA ALA A 274 20.56 7.20 -22.34
C ALA A 274 20.61 5.68 -22.21
N THR A 275 19.69 5.06 -21.46
CA THR A 275 19.67 3.60 -21.32
C THR A 275 19.47 2.89 -22.64
N ASP A 276 18.64 3.40 -23.56
CA ASP A 276 18.49 2.80 -24.89
C ASP A 276 19.77 2.90 -25.71
N LYS A 277 20.46 4.04 -25.64
CA LYS A 277 21.74 4.26 -26.34
C LYS A 277 22.81 3.26 -25.88
N PHE A 278 22.93 3.01 -24.57
CA PHE A 278 24.03 2.19 -23.99
C PHE A 278 23.66 0.72 -23.79
N LEU A 279 22.45 0.45 -23.31
CA LEU A 279 22.01 -0.89 -22.92
C LEU A 279 21.31 -1.61 -24.07
N LYS A 280 20.57 -0.89 -24.91
CA LYS A 280 19.62 -1.45 -25.88
C LYS A 280 18.78 -2.56 -25.23
N PRO A 281 18.05 -2.23 -24.15
CA PRO A 281 17.41 -3.23 -23.32
C PRO A 281 16.38 -4.00 -24.14
N ARG A 282 16.35 -5.32 -24.00
CA ARG A 282 15.33 -6.15 -24.65
C ARG A 282 13.95 -5.88 -24.04
N ILE A 283 13.91 -5.66 -22.73
CA ILE A 283 12.69 -5.31 -21.99
C ILE A 283 13.00 -4.13 -21.08
N THR A 284 12.15 -3.11 -21.16
CA THR A 284 12.11 -1.99 -20.22
C THR A 284 10.85 -2.08 -19.38
N LEU A 285 11.03 -2.23 -18.06
CA LEU A 285 9.96 -2.18 -17.09
C LEU A 285 9.97 -0.84 -16.35
N ILE A 286 8.86 -0.12 -16.40
CA ILE A 286 8.67 1.13 -15.66
C ILE A 286 7.56 0.91 -14.67
N THR A 287 7.86 1.04 -13.38
CA THR A 287 6.93 0.69 -12.33
C THR A 287 6.74 1.83 -11.35
N GLY A 288 5.56 1.91 -10.76
CA GLY A 288 5.29 2.95 -9.79
C GLY A 288 3.96 2.81 -9.12
N SER A 289 3.92 3.22 -7.85
CA SER A 289 2.71 3.16 -7.05
C SER A 289 1.71 4.24 -7.43
N ALA A 290 2.18 5.45 -7.73
CA ALA A 290 1.33 6.61 -8.04
C ALA A 290 1.85 7.40 -9.24
N LEU A 291 1.95 6.73 -10.38
CA LEU A 291 2.42 7.35 -11.62
C LEU A 291 1.41 8.36 -12.16
N SER A 292 1.84 9.62 -12.31
CA SER A 292 1.04 10.62 -13.05
C SER A 292 1.02 10.25 -14.53
N LEU A 293 -0.11 9.75 -15.01
CA LEU A 293 -0.17 9.25 -16.38
C LEU A 293 0.01 10.33 -17.44
N SER A 294 -0.35 11.60 -17.19
CA SER A 294 0.01 12.67 -18.15
C SER A 294 1.49 12.96 -18.19
N ARG A 295 2.17 12.95 -17.03
CA ARG A 295 3.60 13.23 -16.99
C ARG A 295 4.40 12.05 -17.54
N LEU A 296 3.91 10.83 -17.31
CA LEU A 296 4.43 9.62 -17.94
C LEU A 296 4.20 9.63 -19.46
N GLU A 297 3.00 9.98 -19.95
CA GLU A 297 2.77 10.15 -21.40
C GLU A 297 3.71 11.16 -22.01
N HIS A 298 3.83 12.34 -21.39
CA HIS A 298 4.76 13.36 -21.85
C HIS A 298 6.19 12.83 -21.93
N ALA A 299 6.64 12.13 -20.88
CA ALA A 299 7.97 11.54 -20.85
C ALA A 299 8.18 10.48 -21.95
N LEU A 300 7.19 9.64 -22.19
CA LEU A 300 7.25 8.57 -23.20
C LEU A 300 7.15 9.11 -24.63
N THR A 301 6.35 10.16 -24.87
CA THR A 301 6.27 10.82 -26.18
C THR A 301 7.63 11.40 -26.55
N VAL A 302 8.24 12.16 -25.62
CA VAL A 302 9.58 12.74 -25.85
C VAL A 302 10.65 11.66 -26.10
N TRP A 303 10.55 10.51 -25.42
CA TRP A 303 11.44 9.37 -25.65
C TRP A 303 11.20 8.71 -27.03
N LYS A 304 9.94 8.47 -27.40
CA LYS A 304 9.57 7.87 -28.70
C LYS A 304 10.02 8.72 -29.88
N ASP A 305 9.83 10.03 -29.79
CA ASP A 305 10.22 10.96 -30.85
C ASP A 305 11.75 10.98 -31.06
N GLY A 306 12.52 10.63 -30.02
CA GLY A 306 13.98 10.58 -30.08
C GLY A 306 14.59 9.25 -30.58
N VAL A 307 13.90 8.12 -30.41
CA VAL A 307 14.50 6.77 -30.60
C VAL A 307 13.64 5.85 -31.49
N GLY A 308 12.42 6.24 -31.86
CA GLY A 308 11.55 5.44 -32.75
C GLY A 308 10.98 4.18 -32.09
N VAL A 309 10.81 4.17 -30.76
CA VAL A 309 10.34 2.99 -30.00
C VAL A 309 8.88 2.66 -30.33
N THR A 310 8.65 1.45 -30.84
CA THR A 310 7.33 0.86 -31.04
C THR A 310 6.99 -0.11 -29.89
N GLY A 311 5.71 -0.28 -29.55
CA GLY A 311 5.29 -1.34 -28.61
C GLY A 311 5.32 -1.04 -27.10
N VAL A 312 4.95 0.18 -26.66
CA VAL A 312 4.73 0.45 -25.22
C VAL A 312 3.40 -0.15 -24.77
N ARG A 313 3.46 -1.09 -23.83
CA ARG A 313 2.31 -1.73 -23.19
C ARG A 313 2.17 -1.22 -21.76
N CYS A 314 0.93 -0.91 -21.34
CA CYS A 314 0.63 -0.70 -19.92
C CYS A 314 -0.05 -1.93 -19.33
N VAL A 315 0.44 -2.37 -18.18
CA VAL A 315 -0.17 -3.38 -17.31
C VAL A 315 -0.54 -2.68 -16.01
N PHE A 316 -1.83 -2.64 -15.70
CA PHE A 316 -2.33 -2.08 -14.44
C PHE A 316 -2.64 -3.25 -13.48
N GLY A 317 -2.09 -3.23 -12.27
CA GLY A 317 -2.41 -4.18 -11.21
C GLY A 317 -3.83 -3.94 -10.66
N ILE A 318 -4.57 -4.91 -10.13
CA ILE A 318 -4.27 -6.29 -9.73
C ILE A 318 -4.93 -7.27 -10.72
N ARG A 319 -4.21 -8.32 -11.17
CA ARG A 319 -4.86 -9.40 -11.92
C ARG A 319 -5.88 -10.10 -11.02
N LYS A 320 -7.06 -10.42 -11.55
CA LYS A 320 -8.13 -11.21 -10.89
C LYS A 320 -7.61 -12.46 -10.14
N THR A 321 -6.47 -13.01 -10.54
CA THR A 321 -5.77 -14.14 -9.89
C THR A 321 -5.11 -13.81 -8.54
N MET A 322 -4.57 -12.60 -8.34
CA MET A 322 -4.05 -12.16 -7.03
C MET A 322 -5.17 -11.72 -6.08
N LEU A 323 -6.35 -11.39 -6.65
CA LEU A 323 -7.57 -11.15 -5.88
C LEU A 323 -8.37 -12.44 -5.60
N ASN A 324 -7.89 -13.61 -6.02
CA ASN A 324 -8.59 -14.87 -5.80
C ASN A 324 -8.31 -15.38 -4.38
N ASP A 325 -9.31 -16.00 -3.73
CA ASP A 325 -9.20 -16.56 -2.37
C ASP A 325 -7.99 -17.52 -2.23
N ASP A 326 -7.59 -18.18 -3.33
CA ASP A 326 -6.46 -19.09 -3.39
C ASP A 326 -5.10 -18.42 -3.11
N TYR A 327 -4.94 -17.11 -3.34
CA TYR A 327 -3.63 -16.47 -3.18
C TYR A 327 -3.14 -16.47 -1.73
N VAL A 328 -3.98 -16.01 -0.79
CA VAL A 328 -3.63 -15.96 0.63
C VAL A 328 -3.36 -17.37 1.15
N HIS A 329 -4.22 -18.31 0.79
CA HIS A 329 -4.08 -19.72 1.16
C HIS A 329 -2.77 -20.31 0.63
N ASN A 330 -2.46 -20.13 -0.66
CA ASN A 330 -1.23 -20.65 -1.26
C ASN A 330 0.03 -19.99 -0.68
N TYR A 331 0.01 -18.68 -0.48
CA TYR A 331 1.15 -17.95 0.08
C TYR A 331 1.46 -18.38 1.52
N ILE A 332 0.44 -18.46 2.37
CA ILE A 332 0.58 -18.95 3.74
C ILE A 332 1.03 -20.41 3.74
N GLY A 333 0.40 -21.25 2.91
CA GLY A 333 0.72 -22.67 2.83
C GLY A 333 2.17 -22.98 2.47
N ARG A 334 2.80 -22.14 1.65
CA ARG A 334 4.22 -22.26 1.32
C ARG A 334 5.15 -21.91 2.47
N HIS A 335 4.82 -20.86 3.23
CA HIS A 335 5.75 -20.31 4.23
C HIS A 335 5.50 -20.80 5.65
N MET A 336 4.27 -21.19 5.97
CA MET A 336 3.79 -21.72 7.25
C MET A 336 2.61 -22.70 7.00
N PRO A 337 2.87 -23.89 6.42
CA PRO A 337 1.83 -24.87 6.07
C PRO A 337 0.95 -25.30 7.25
N GLU A 338 1.49 -25.25 8.48
CA GLU A 338 0.73 -25.55 9.70
C GLU A 338 -0.48 -24.61 9.92
N LEU A 339 -0.49 -23.43 9.31
CA LEU A 339 -1.61 -22.49 9.43
C LEU A 339 -2.77 -22.86 8.50
N LEU A 340 -2.58 -23.79 7.55
CA LEU A 340 -3.65 -24.19 6.64
C LEU A 340 -4.78 -24.95 7.34
N SER A 341 -4.50 -25.61 8.46
CA SER A 341 -5.54 -26.22 9.30
C SER A 341 -6.32 -25.19 10.11
N GLU A 342 -5.80 -23.97 10.30
CA GLU A 342 -6.42 -22.91 11.08
C GLU A 342 -7.36 -22.06 10.22
N ARG A 343 -8.46 -22.68 9.75
CA ARG A 343 -9.45 -22.05 8.85
C ARG A 343 -9.86 -20.65 9.32
N ARG A 344 -10.16 -20.51 10.62
CA ARG A 344 -10.64 -19.25 11.16
C ARG A 344 -9.54 -18.17 11.13
N LEU A 345 -8.29 -18.52 11.39
CA LEU A 345 -7.18 -17.57 11.27
C LEU A 345 -6.99 -17.08 9.83
N LEU A 346 -7.11 -17.97 8.84
CA LEU A 346 -7.02 -17.61 7.42
C LEU A 346 -8.13 -16.63 7.01
N GLU A 347 -9.36 -16.87 7.47
CA GLU A 347 -10.50 -15.96 7.26
C GLU A 347 -10.19 -14.57 7.84
N ARG A 348 -9.60 -14.48 9.03
CA ARG A 348 -9.21 -13.20 9.64
C ARG A 348 -8.11 -12.49 8.86
N ILE A 349 -7.06 -13.22 8.45
CA ILE A 349 -5.97 -12.62 7.65
C ILE A 349 -6.54 -12.03 6.37
N ARG A 350 -7.48 -12.74 5.73
CA ARG A 350 -8.19 -12.24 4.56
C ARG A 350 -9.01 -10.98 4.91
N ASP A 351 -9.89 -11.07 5.89
CA ASP A 351 -10.85 -10.01 6.17
C ASP A 351 -10.19 -8.72 6.68
N TRP A 352 -8.98 -8.79 7.26
CA TRP A 352 -8.25 -7.62 7.82
C TRP A 352 -7.04 -7.15 7.01
N LEU A 353 -6.32 -8.03 6.29
CA LEU A 353 -5.05 -7.66 5.64
C LEU A 353 -5.09 -7.75 4.11
N PHE A 354 -6.03 -8.48 3.53
CA PHE A 354 -6.14 -8.57 2.08
C PHE A 354 -6.61 -7.23 1.47
N PRO A 355 -6.10 -6.82 0.29
CA PRO A 355 -5.18 -7.53 -0.61
C PRO A 355 -3.70 -7.13 -0.47
N ARG A 356 -3.18 -6.89 0.75
CA ARG A 356 -1.78 -6.48 0.96
C ARG A 356 -0.87 -7.67 1.28
N PRO A 357 -0.22 -8.31 0.30
CA PRO A 357 0.74 -9.38 0.57
C PRO A 357 1.91 -8.91 1.44
N GLY A 358 2.27 -7.63 1.39
CA GLY A 358 3.25 -7.03 2.29
C GLY A 358 2.90 -7.18 3.77
N LEU A 359 1.66 -6.90 4.16
CA LEU A 359 1.20 -7.04 5.54
C LEU A 359 1.13 -8.52 5.95
N ILE A 360 0.69 -9.39 5.03
CA ILE A 360 0.65 -10.83 5.28
C ILE A 360 2.07 -11.38 5.49
N ALA A 361 3.03 -10.97 4.67
CA ALA A 361 4.44 -11.37 4.84
C ALA A 361 4.98 -10.91 6.20
N GLU A 362 4.78 -9.65 6.58
CA GLU A 362 5.20 -9.11 7.88
C GLU A 362 4.56 -9.87 9.06
N LEU A 363 3.28 -10.23 8.95
CA LEU A 363 2.60 -11.06 9.96
C LEU A 363 3.27 -12.43 10.09
N LEU A 364 3.54 -13.11 8.97
CA LEU A 364 4.18 -14.43 8.96
C LEU A 364 5.61 -14.37 9.52
N GLU A 365 6.35 -13.28 9.29
CA GLU A 365 7.67 -13.06 9.89
C GLU A 365 7.59 -12.96 11.41
N ILE A 366 6.59 -12.26 11.94
CA ILE A 366 6.34 -12.17 13.38
C ILE A 366 5.92 -13.52 13.95
N TYR A 367 5.09 -14.29 13.25
CA TYR A 367 4.74 -15.65 13.66
C TYR A 367 5.95 -16.58 13.73
N LYS A 368 6.84 -16.52 12.73
CA LYS A 368 8.12 -17.26 12.75
C LYS A 368 8.99 -16.85 13.93
N THR A 369 9.08 -15.55 14.21
CA THR A 369 9.81 -15.02 15.37
C THR A 369 9.20 -15.52 16.68
N ALA A 370 7.87 -15.51 16.81
CA ALA A 370 7.17 -16.00 17.99
C ALA A 370 7.41 -17.50 18.22
N LYS A 371 7.47 -18.31 17.15
CA LYS A 371 7.75 -19.75 17.21
C LYS A 371 9.16 -20.07 17.70
N LEU A 372 10.12 -19.16 17.51
CA LEU A 372 11.46 -19.30 18.07
C LEU A 372 11.51 -19.01 19.57
N ILE A 373 10.59 -18.18 20.07
CA ILE A 373 10.53 -17.76 21.48
C ILE A 373 9.64 -18.69 22.31
N LYS A 374 8.55 -19.21 21.72
CA LYS A 374 7.53 -20.01 22.41
C LYS A 374 7.19 -21.28 21.63
N VAL A 375 6.82 -22.32 22.38
CA VAL A 375 6.33 -23.60 21.83
C VAL A 375 4.97 -23.44 21.16
N ARG A 376 4.06 -22.66 21.74
CA ARG A 376 2.74 -22.36 21.17
C ARG A 376 2.61 -20.87 20.85
N VAL A 377 2.29 -20.56 19.60
CA VAL A 377 2.19 -19.18 19.12
C VAL A 377 0.74 -18.68 19.26
N PRO A 378 0.50 -17.52 19.88
CA PRO A 378 -0.83 -16.93 19.98
C PRO A 378 -1.16 -16.13 18.70
N TYR A 379 -1.50 -16.86 17.63
CA TYR A 379 -1.67 -16.30 16.29
C TYR A 379 -2.79 -15.25 16.22
N HIS A 380 -3.95 -15.54 16.81
CA HIS A 380 -5.10 -14.62 16.80
C HIS A 380 -4.79 -13.32 17.53
N ARG A 381 -4.16 -13.41 18.73
CA ARG A 381 -3.77 -12.22 19.51
C ARG A 381 -2.70 -11.40 18.80
N LEU A 382 -1.71 -12.04 18.19
CA LEU A 382 -0.66 -11.35 17.45
C LEU A 382 -1.21 -10.57 16.25
N LEU A 383 -2.15 -11.15 15.47
CA LEU A 383 -2.82 -10.44 14.39
C LEU A 383 -3.54 -9.19 14.90
N SER A 384 -4.35 -9.33 15.96
CA SER A 384 -5.10 -8.21 16.55
C SER A 384 -4.18 -7.13 17.09
N LEU A 385 -3.12 -7.51 17.80
CA LEU A 385 -2.12 -6.58 18.35
C LEU A 385 -1.41 -5.81 17.22
N MET A 386 -0.91 -6.50 16.20
CA MET A 386 -0.22 -5.85 15.09
C MET A 386 -1.13 -4.88 14.33
N PHE A 387 -2.38 -5.28 14.12
CA PHE A 387 -3.38 -4.42 13.49
C PHE A 387 -3.66 -3.18 14.35
N ALA A 388 -3.87 -3.37 15.66
CA ALA A 388 -4.16 -2.28 16.60
C ALA A 388 -3.00 -1.29 16.74
N ASN A 389 -1.78 -1.79 16.92
CA ASN A 389 -0.58 -0.95 17.05
C ASN A 389 -0.34 -0.08 15.80
N SER A 390 -0.67 -0.58 14.61
CA SER A 390 -0.45 0.16 13.36
C SER A 390 -1.60 1.06 12.95
N SER A 391 -2.84 0.68 13.26
CA SER A 391 -4.04 1.36 12.77
C SER A 391 -4.79 2.16 13.83
N GLY A 392 -4.48 1.98 15.12
CA GLY A 392 -5.24 2.55 16.22
C GLY A 392 -6.62 1.93 16.43
N TYR A 393 -6.96 0.87 15.68
CA TYR A 393 -8.24 0.17 15.74
C TYR A 393 -8.05 -1.26 16.22
N GLN A 394 -8.86 -1.70 17.19
CA GLN A 394 -8.83 -3.02 17.78
C GLN A 394 -9.80 -3.98 17.07
N PRO A 395 -9.32 -5.01 16.35
CA PRO A 395 -10.16 -6.10 15.90
C PRO A 395 -10.75 -6.87 17.08
N MET A 396 -12.03 -7.17 17.01
CA MET A 396 -12.78 -7.86 18.05
C MET A 396 -13.54 -9.09 17.50
N ASP A 397 -13.16 -9.55 16.32
CA ASP A 397 -13.79 -10.64 15.55
C ASP A 397 -13.47 -12.04 16.07
N ALA A 398 -12.51 -12.16 17.00
CA ALA A 398 -11.97 -13.42 17.49
C ALA A 398 -11.68 -13.42 19.00
N THR A 399 -12.37 -12.58 19.79
CA THR A 399 -12.14 -12.44 21.24
C THR A 399 -12.17 -13.78 21.98
N LEU A 400 -13.08 -14.69 21.62
CA LEU A 400 -13.15 -16.04 22.21
C LEU A 400 -11.96 -16.94 21.84
N LEU A 401 -11.41 -16.78 20.64
CA LEU A 401 -10.24 -17.54 20.20
C LEU A 401 -8.99 -17.00 20.88
N GLU A 402 -8.87 -15.68 20.96
CA GLU A 402 -7.80 -15.00 21.69
C GLU A 402 -7.81 -15.37 23.18
N ALA A 403 -8.98 -15.50 23.80
CA ALA A 403 -9.09 -15.94 25.20
C ALA A 403 -8.54 -17.36 25.43
N LYS A 404 -8.56 -18.23 24.41
CA LYS A 404 -8.01 -19.61 24.45
C LYS A 404 -6.52 -19.67 24.13
N GLU A 405 -5.93 -18.59 23.63
CA GLU A 405 -4.51 -18.49 23.32
C GLU A 405 -3.68 -18.01 24.52
N GLU A 406 -2.39 -18.36 24.50
CA GLU A 406 -1.42 -17.86 25.46
C GLU A 406 -1.20 -16.35 25.34
N GLU A 407 -0.57 -15.75 26.35
CA GLU A 407 -0.16 -14.35 26.28
C GLU A 407 0.93 -14.12 25.22
N ILE A 408 0.89 -12.93 24.61
CA ILE A 408 1.91 -12.49 23.66
C ILE A 408 3.24 -12.30 24.41
N PRO A 409 4.38 -12.81 23.88
CA PRO A 409 5.69 -12.53 24.45
C PRO A 409 5.96 -11.02 24.59
N ASN A 410 6.51 -10.58 25.71
CA ASN A 410 6.80 -9.15 25.97
C ASN A 410 7.63 -8.48 24.86
N ALA A 411 8.57 -9.21 24.26
CA ALA A 411 9.41 -8.74 23.16
C ALA A 411 8.63 -8.38 21.87
N LEU A 412 7.37 -8.82 21.77
CA LEU A 412 6.49 -8.59 20.62
C LEU A 412 5.37 -7.59 20.90
N LEU A 413 5.18 -7.12 22.13
CA LEU A 413 4.04 -6.26 22.51
C LEU A 413 4.02 -4.90 21.79
N SER A 414 5.18 -4.34 21.47
CA SER A 414 5.30 -3.05 20.76
C SER A 414 5.34 -3.20 19.24
N ARG A 415 5.20 -4.42 18.70
CA ARG A 415 5.30 -4.67 17.26
C ARG A 415 4.01 -4.26 16.56
N GLY A 416 4.17 -3.59 15.42
CA GLY A 416 3.11 -3.31 14.46
C GLY A 416 3.65 -3.49 13.04
N PHE A 417 2.75 -3.49 12.07
CA PHE A 417 3.09 -3.29 10.66
C PHE A 417 3.81 -1.97 10.43
N ARG A 418 4.76 -1.97 9.49
CA ARG A 418 5.56 -0.78 9.15
C ARG A 418 4.71 0.38 8.64
N TYR A 419 3.75 0.07 7.77
CA TYR A 419 2.89 1.05 7.12
C TYR A 419 1.67 1.46 7.97
N GLY A 420 1.91 1.99 9.17
CA GLY A 420 0.85 2.42 10.10
C GLY A 420 0.49 3.92 10.03
N MET A 421 -0.32 4.36 11.00
CA MET A 421 -0.75 5.77 11.14
C MET A 421 0.40 6.76 11.18
N VAL A 422 1.50 6.43 11.87
CA VAL A 422 2.66 7.33 12.05
C VAL A 422 3.33 7.64 10.72
N GLU A 423 3.60 6.62 9.89
CA GLU A 423 4.19 6.82 8.56
C GLU A 423 3.23 7.61 7.66
N LEU A 424 1.93 7.30 7.73
CA LEU A 424 0.93 8.00 6.94
C LEU A 424 0.83 9.48 7.31
N ALA A 425 0.81 9.80 8.60
CA ALA A 425 0.82 11.17 9.12
C ALA A 425 2.04 11.94 8.62
N ALA A 426 3.23 11.33 8.70
CA ALA A 426 4.46 11.94 8.21
C ALA A 426 4.38 12.26 6.70
N ARG A 427 3.80 11.36 5.91
CA ARG A 427 3.63 11.55 4.45
C ARG A 427 2.64 12.67 4.11
N LEU A 428 1.51 12.74 4.81
CA LEU A 428 0.51 13.80 4.60
C LEU A 428 1.02 15.16 5.06
N ASN A 429 1.82 15.20 6.13
CA ASN A 429 2.43 16.43 6.61
C ASN A 429 3.49 16.94 5.61
N ALA A 430 4.34 16.04 5.09
CA ALA A 430 5.35 16.38 4.09
C ALA A 430 4.74 16.95 2.79
N SER A 431 3.51 16.57 2.43
CA SER A 431 2.79 17.11 1.27
C SER A 431 1.90 18.30 1.57
N SER A 432 1.90 18.81 2.82
CA SER A 432 1.00 19.88 3.30
C SER A 432 -0.51 19.56 3.15
N LYS A 433 -0.87 18.31 2.88
CA LYS A 433 -2.25 17.88 2.62
C LYS A 433 -3.05 17.63 3.88
N LEU A 434 -2.38 17.58 5.04
CA LEU A 434 -3.03 17.55 6.35
C LEU A 434 -3.77 18.85 6.70
N GLN A 435 -3.52 19.94 5.96
CA GLN A 435 -4.20 21.24 6.13
C GLN A 435 -5.17 21.54 4.99
N ASP A 436 -5.23 20.70 3.95
CA ASP A 436 -6.07 20.90 2.78
C ASP A 436 -7.49 20.38 3.04
N VAL A 437 -8.41 21.26 3.43
CA VAL A 437 -9.80 20.93 3.76
C VAL A 437 -10.53 20.23 2.61
N GLY A 438 -10.25 20.61 1.36
CA GLY A 438 -10.87 20.00 0.18
C GLY A 438 -10.43 18.55 0.00
N PHE A 439 -9.12 18.32 0.12
CA PHE A 439 -8.55 16.98 0.08
C PHE A 439 -9.05 16.11 1.24
N LEU A 440 -9.06 16.63 2.47
CA LEU A 440 -9.50 15.86 3.64
C LEU A 440 -10.99 15.51 3.55
N ASN A 441 -11.85 16.41 3.11
CA ASN A 441 -13.27 16.12 2.88
C ASN A 441 -13.43 14.99 1.85
N THR A 442 -12.63 15.03 0.79
CA THR A 442 -12.60 14.00 -0.25
C THR A 442 -12.19 12.63 0.32
N VAL A 443 -11.12 12.56 1.11
CA VAL A 443 -10.69 11.33 1.79
C VAL A 443 -11.79 10.81 2.72
N CYS A 444 -12.44 11.70 3.50
CA CYS A 444 -13.55 11.33 4.38
C CYS A 444 -14.69 10.69 3.59
N GLN A 445 -15.09 11.29 2.46
CA GLN A 445 -16.15 10.75 1.61
C GLN A 445 -15.83 9.34 1.12
N ILE A 446 -14.58 9.06 0.73
CA ILE A 446 -14.15 7.72 0.31
C ILE A 446 -14.21 6.73 1.47
N CYS A 447 -13.68 7.11 2.64
CA CYS A 447 -13.70 6.25 3.83
C CYS A 447 -15.13 5.88 4.21
N TYR A 448 -16.05 6.84 4.21
CA TYR A 448 -17.46 6.57 4.53
C TYR A 448 -18.15 5.66 3.52
N ARG A 449 -17.93 5.88 2.21
CA ARG A 449 -18.48 4.98 1.19
C ARG A 449 -18.06 3.55 1.41
N TRP A 450 -16.78 3.37 1.74
CA TRP A 450 -16.22 2.07 2.00
C TRP A 450 -16.83 1.42 3.25
N ILE A 451 -16.83 2.16 4.37
CA ILE A 451 -17.38 1.69 5.64
C ILE A 451 -18.86 1.30 5.53
N LEU A 452 -19.64 2.03 4.73
CA LEU A 452 -21.08 1.84 4.54
C LEU A 452 -21.45 0.94 3.36
N SER A 453 -20.46 0.40 2.63
CA SER A 453 -20.67 -0.41 1.42
C SER A 453 -21.51 0.31 0.33
N SER A 454 -21.34 1.64 0.17
CA SER A 454 -22.09 2.46 -0.79
C SER A 454 -21.48 2.47 -2.20
N GLU A 455 -22.31 2.33 -3.24
CA GLU A 455 -21.87 2.21 -4.66
C GLU A 455 -21.80 3.54 -5.44
N ALA A 456 -22.07 4.69 -4.82
CA ALA A 456 -22.11 5.94 -5.56
C ALA A 456 -20.75 6.25 -6.23
N THR A 457 -20.80 6.97 -7.35
CA THR A 457 -19.65 7.39 -8.17
C THR A 457 -19.09 8.72 -7.63
N LEU A 458 -17.76 8.92 -7.58
CA LEU A 458 -17.14 10.21 -7.23
C LEU A 458 -16.15 10.57 -8.33
N VAL A 459 -16.15 11.84 -8.74
CA VAL A 459 -15.20 12.40 -9.70
C VAL A 459 -14.17 13.21 -8.94
N PHE A 460 -12.88 13.03 -9.27
CA PHE A 460 -11.77 13.65 -8.53
C PHE A 460 -10.90 14.52 -9.43
N PRO A 461 -10.29 15.59 -8.87
CA PRO A 461 -9.13 16.22 -9.48
C PRO A 461 -8.00 15.19 -9.66
N LYS A 462 -7.34 15.24 -10.81
CA LYS A 462 -6.32 14.27 -11.21
C LYS A 462 -5.14 14.17 -10.23
N ASP A 463 -4.73 15.28 -9.63
CA ASP A 463 -3.58 15.31 -8.71
C ASP A 463 -3.92 14.70 -7.35
N ASP A 464 -5.16 14.83 -6.89
CA ASP A 464 -5.61 14.19 -5.65
C ASP A 464 -5.72 12.67 -5.83
N ALA A 465 -6.14 12.18 -6.99
CA ALA A 465 -6.18 10.75 -7.28
C ALA A 465 -4.80 10.07 -7.13
N ILE A 466 -3.73 10.73 -7.58
CA ILE A 466 -2.35 10.24 -7.44
C ILE A 466 -1.96 10.15 -5.96
N LEU A 467 -2.30 11.17 -5.18
CA LEU A 467 -2.02 11.18 -3.75
C LEU A 467 -2.83 10.10 -3.02
N LEU A 468 -4.11 9.94 -3.32
CA LEU A 468 -4.97 8.89 -2.77
C LEU A 468 -4.38 7.49 -3.03
N ILE A 469 -3.93 7.24 -4.27
CA ILE A 469 -3.25 5.98 -4.64
C ILE A 469 -2.00 5.75 -3.77
N ASN A 470 -1.20 6.79 -3.59
CA ASN A 470 -0.02 6.76 -2.72
C ASN A 470 -0.37 6.42 -1.26
N LEU A 471 -1.53 6.88 -0.78
CA LEU A 471 -2.05 6.59 0.57
C LEU A 471 -2.71 5.20 0.66
N GLY A 472 -2.79 4.47 -0.46
CA GLY A 472 -3.44 3.16 -0.51
C GLY A 472 -4.95 3.21 -0.75
N ILE A 473 -5.52 4.39 -0.99
CA ILE A 473 -6.92 4.60 -1.34
C ILE A 473 -7.03 4.63 -2.86
N THR A 474 -7.44 3.53 -3.45
CA THR A 474 -7.41 3.40 -4.90
C THR A 474 -8.72 2.79 -5.36
N PRO A 475 -9.16 3.02 -6.60
CA PRO A 475 -10.12 2.12 -7.22
C PRO A 475 -9.49 0.79 -7.55
N LEU A 476 -10.12 -0.28 -7.07
CA LEU A 476 -10.13 -1.49 -7.89
C LEU A 476 -10.99 -1.25 -9.12
N LEU A 477 -10.36 -1.31 -10.30
CA LEU A 477 -11.10 -1.42 -11.54
C LEU A 477 -11.91 -2.72 -11.53
N ARG A 478 -13.22 -2.62 -11.83
CA ARG A 478 -14.05 -3.81 -12.13
C ARG A 478 -13.58 -4.51 -13.43
N HIS A 479 -12.77 -3.85 -14.28
CA HIS A 479 -12.34 -4.35 -15.59
C HIS A 479 -10.85 -4.14 -15.90
N ARG A 480 -10.31 -4.96 -16.81
CA ARG A 480 -8.92 -4.90 -17.28
C ARG A 480 -8.75 -3.71 -18.24
N ALA A 481 -8.26 -2.57 -17.76
CA ALA A 481 -7.90 -1.47 -18.65
C ALA A 481 -6.80 -1.94 -19.63
N ARG A 482 -7.08 -1.88 -20.94
CA ARG A 482 -6.13 -2.31 -21.99
C ARG A 482 -5.24 -1.18 -22.48
N THR A 483 -5.64 0.06 -22.24
CA THR A 483 -4.94 1.26 -22.72
C THR A 483 -4.84 2.32 -21.63
N LEU A 484 -3.86 3.21 -21.79
CA LEU A 484 -3.62 4.33 -20.88
C LEU A 484 -4.78 5.33 -20.82
N LYS A 485 -5.47 5.54 -21.97
CA LYS A 485 -6.66 6.39 -22.06
C LYS A 485 -7.84 5.80 -21.28
N GLN A 486 -8.06 4.49 -21.36
CA GLN A 486 -9.11 3.80 -20.61
C GLN A 486 -8.87 3.87 -19.10
N PHE A 487 -7.65 3.60 -18.64
CA PHE A 487 -7.33 3.71 -17.22
C PHE A 487 -7.59 5.12 -16.67
N LYS A 488 -7.24 6.17 -17.43
CA LYS A 488 -7.50 7.56 -17.01
C LYS A 488 -8.99 7.84 -16.82
N ALA A 489 -9.83 7.40 -17.76
CA ALA A 489 -11.27 7.56 -17.64
C ALA A 489 -11.77 6.82 -16.39
N ASP A 490 -11.41 5.54 -16.24
CA ASP A 490 -11.90 4.72 -15.14
C ASP A 490 -11.44 5.22 -13.75
N ALA A 491 -10.20 5.72 -13.63
CA ALA A 491 -9.65 6.25 -12.36
C ALA A 491 -10.27 7.60 -11.95
N LEU A 492 -10.67 8.41 -12.93
CA LEU A 492 -11.39 9.66 -12.68
C LEU A 492 -12.85 9.40 -12.32
N ASP A 493 -13.43 8.32 -12.86
CA ASP A 493 -14.85 8.03 -12.74
C ASP A 493 -15.17 7.09 -11.58
N CYS A 494 -14.24 6.33 -11.00
CA CYS A 494 -14.54 5.44 -9.88
C CYS A 494 -13.38 5.43 -8.89
N VAL A 495 -13.62 5.67 -7.60
CA VAL A 495 -12.69 5.31 -6.51
C VAL A 495 -13.40 4.35 -5.57
N TRP A 496 -12.82 3.16 -5.44
CA TRP A 496 -13.35 2.00 -4.73
C TRP A 496 -12.24 1.38 -3.89
N SER A 497 -12.15 1.73 -2.61
CA SER A 497 -11.27 0.96 -1.74
C SER A 497 -11.83 -0.46 -1.59
N VAL A 498 -10.96 -1.46 -1.57
CA VAL A 498 -11.30 -2.81 -1.11
C VAL A 498 -10.55 -3.19 0.14
N GLU A 499 -9.71 -2.28 0.62
CA GLU A 499 -8.70 -2.63 1.60
C GLU A 499 -9.09 -2.09 2.98
N PRO A 500 -9.34 -2.99 3.94
CA PRO A 500 -9.73 -2.63 5.29
C PRO A 500 -8.63 -1.87 6.04
N PHE A 501 -7.39 -2.37 5.98
CA PHE A 501 -6.28 -1.81 6.75
C PHE A 501 -6.02 -0.33 6.41
N GLY A 502 -5.80 0.00 5.13
CA GLY A 502 -5.55 1.38 4.70
C GLY A 502 -6.68 2.33 5.10
N VAL A 503 -7.93 1.96 4.86
CA VAL A 503 -9.11 2.79 5.19
C VAL A 503 -9.20 3.04 6.70
N ILE A 504 -8.99 2.01 7.52
CA ILE A 504 -9.01 2.15 8.98
C ILE A 504 -7.89 3.06 9.47
N VAL A 505 -6.67 2.89 8.97
CA VAL A 505 -5.53 3.76 9.30
C VAL A 505 -5.86 5.23 8.99
N LEU A 506 -6.51 5.51 7.86
CA LEU A 506 -6.93 6.86 7.48
C LEU A 506 -8.01 7.42 8.40
N ILE A 507 -9.04 6.63 8.72
CA ILE A 507 -10.11 7.07 9.63
C ILE A 507 -9.52 7.42 11.00
N SER A 508 -8.67 6.56 11.53
CA SER A 508 -8.00 6.79 12.81
C SER A 508 -7.14 8.05 12.77
N LEU A 509 -6.35 8.23 11.71
CA LEU A 509 -5.53 9.43 11.50
C LEU A 509 -6.39 10.70 11.43
N LEU A 510 -7.46 10.71 10.64
CA LEU A 510 -8.34 11.86 10.46
C LEU A 510 -9.08 12.26 11.75
N ARG A 511 -9.21 11.34 12.70
CA ARG A 511 -9.81 11.60 14.01
C ARG A 511 -8.79 12.05 15.06
N ASP A 512 -7.53 11.63 14.93
CA ASP A 512 -6.47 11.99 15.87
C ASP A 512 -5.84 13.38 15.58
N VAL A 513 -6.02 13.97 14.39
CA VAL A 513 -5.39 15.25 13.95
C VAL A 513 -5.92 16.51 14.68
N GLY A 514 -6.46 16.38 15.90
CA GLY A 514 -6.78 17.52 16.78
C GLY A 514 -7.89 18.45 16.30
N THR A 515 -8.44 18.15 15.13
CA THR A 515 -9.62 18.78 14.54
C THR A 515 -10.50 17.60 14.19
N ASP A 516 -11.76 17.63 14.61
CA ASP A 516 -12.79 16.65 14.26
C ASP A 516 -13.07 16.67 12.74
N VAL A 517 -12.06 16.74 11.86
CA VAL A 517 -12.17 16.92 10.41
C VAL A 517 -13.09 15.87 9.84
N PHE A 518 -12.93 14.61 10.27
CA PHE A 518 -13.79 13.52 9.86
C PHE A 518 -15.28 13.79 10.18
N ASN A 519 -15.57 14.20 11.40
CA ASN A 519 -16.93 14.51 11.88
C ASN A 519 -17.47 15.81 11.27
N ALA A 520 -16.64 16.83 11.12
CA ALA A 520 -16.96 18.14 10.56
C ALA A 520 -17.24 18.05 9.06
N SER A 521 -16.41 17.33 8.30
CA SER A 521 -16.64 17.03 6.89
C SER A 521 -17.96 16.29 6.68
N MET A 522 -18.33 15.40 7.60
CA MET A 522 -19.62 14.71 7.55
C MET A 522 -20.81 15.62 7.79
N ARG A 523 -20.74 16.45 8.84
CA ARG A 523 -21.77 17.47 9.11
C ARG A 523 -21.91 18.43 7.94
N TYR A 524 -20.79 18.87 7.36
CA TYR A 524 -20.75 19.71 6.18
C TYR A 524 -21.46 19.06 4.99
N ASN A 525 -21.10 17.82 4.62
CA ASN A 525 -21.74 17.13 3.50
C ASN A 525 -23.24 16.90 3.72
N ALA A 526 -23.68 16.71 4.97
CA ALA A 526 -25.10 16.70 5.28
C ALA A 526 -25.73 18.06 4.98
N THR A 527 -25.15 19.16 5.45
CA THR A 527 -25.72 20.52 5.32
C THR A 527 -25.86 21.09 3.91
N PHE A 528 -25.14 20.58 2.90
CA PHE A 528 -25.08 21.17 1.55
C PHE A 528 -25.81 20.40 0.46
N ALA A 529 -26.52 19.32 0.78
CA ALA A 529 -27.21 18.55 -0.25
C ALA A 529 -28.59 19.12 -0.57
N SER A 530 -28.67 19.82 -1.70
CA SER A 530 -29.90 20.42 -2.21
C SER A 530 -30.79 19.46 -3.01
N GLU A 531 -30.28 18.27 -3.41
CA GLU A 531 -30.99 17.37 -4.33
C GLU A 531 -31.72 16.22 -3.62
N GLN A 532 -32.99 15.99 -4.01
CA GLN A 532 -33.85 14.91 -3.50
C GLN A 532 -33.20 13.52 -3.63
N ALA A 533 -32.42 13.28 -4.69
CA ALA A 533 -31.75 12.00 -4.95
C ALA A 533 -30.59 11.69 -3.97
N GLN A 534 -30.07 12.70 -3.28
CA GLN A 534 -28.93 12.55 -2.35
C GLN A 534 -29.36 12.33 -0.89
N LYS A 535 -30.64 12.57 -0.57
CA LYS A 535 -31.18 12.52 0.80
C LYS A 535 -30.98 11.17 1.50
N GLY A 536 -31.28 10.05 0.82
CA GLY A 536 -31.12 8.71 1.41
C GLY A 536 -29.67 8.39 1.78
N TYR A 537 -28.71 8.72 0.91
CA TYR A 537 -27.29 8.51 1.19
C TYR A 537 -26.77 9.35 2.36
N ILE A 538 -27.32 10.55 2.54
CA ILE A 538 -26.96 11.44 3.65
C ILE A 538 -27.56 10.93 4.96
N PHE A 539 -28.77 10.40 4.90
CA PHE A 539 -29.38 9.75 6.06
C PHE A 539 -28.53 8.58 6.55
N GLU A 540 -28.13 7.64 5.67
CA GLU A 540 -27.26 6.50 6.02
C GLU A 540 -25.98 6.95 6.76
N LYS A 541 -25.39 8.05 6.27
CA LYS A 541 -24.20 8.67 6.84
C LYS A 541 -24.43 9.31 8.21
N LEU A 542 -25.47 10.13 8.31
CA LEU A 542 -25.81 10.85 9.54
C LEU A 542 -26.22 9.89 10.65
N VAL A 543 -27.07 8.91 10.34
CA VAL A 543 -27.55 7.94 11.33
C VAL A 543 -26.37 7.12 11.87
N THR A 544 -25.44 6.69 11.01
CA THR A 544 -24.23 5.99 11.44
C THR A 544 -23.39 6.88 12.36
N LEU A 545 -23.13 8.13 11.97
CA LEU A 545 -22.33 9.07 12.77
C LEU A 545 -22.95 9.31 14.15
N VAL A 546 -24.23 9.69 14.21
CA VAL A 546 -24.94 10.00 15.46
C VAL A 546 -24.95 8.80 16.40
N LEU A 547 -25.23 7.61 15.88
CA LEU A 547 -25.32 6.41 16.71
C LEU A 547 -23.96 5.88 17.14
N MET A 548 -22.93 6.01 16.31
CA MET A 548 -21.56 5.71 16.72
C MET A 548 -21.08 6.68 17.81
N ASP A 549 -21.36 7.97 17.69
CA ASP A 549 -20.96 8.97 18.70
C ASP A 549 -21.73 8.82 20.02
N ALA A 550 -23.01 8.44 19.95
CA ALA A 550 -23.83 8.23 21.13
C ALA A 550 -23.54 6.87 21.80
N PHE A 551 -23.69 5.77 21.06
CA PHE A 551 -23.68 4.42 21.60
C PHE A 551 -22.33 3.70 21.47
N GLY A 552 -21.41 4.21 20.66
CA GLY A 552 -20.06 3.65 20.44
C GLY A 552 -18.96 4.30 21.32
N ARG A 553 -19.34 4.93 22.44
CA ARG A 553 -18.41 5.51 23.43
C ARG A 553 -18.31 4.65 24.70
N GLU A 554 -17.20 4.80 25.42
CA GLU A 554 -17.01 4.15 26.71
C GLU A 554 -18.08 4.59 27.74
N GLY A 555 -18.63 3.65 28.50
CA GLY A 555 -19.74 3.91 29.42
C GLY A 555 -21.10 4.18 28.74
N SER A 556 -21.14 4.31 27.41
CA SER A 556 -22.33 4.29 26.54
C SER A 556 -23.44 5.31 26.88
N CYS A 557 -24.64 5.20 26.30
CA CYS A 557 -25.66 6.26 26.33
C CYS A 557 -27.08 5.75 26.64
N VAL A 558 -27.93 6.62 27.18
CA VAL A 558 -29.36 6.31 27.36
C VAL A 558 -30.12 6.66 26.09
N LEU A 559 -31.16 5.91 25.77
CA LEU A 559 -31.91 6.13 24.53
C LEU A 559 -32.62 7.48 24.50
N ASN A 560 -33.06 7.98 25.65
CA ASN A 560 -33.72 9.30 25.76
C ASN A 560 -32.80 10.49 25.44
N ASP A 561 -31.48 10.32 25.49
CA ASP A 561 -30.55 11.39 25.13
C ASP A 561 -30.43 11.53 23.60
N VAL A 562 -30.86 10.51 22.85
CA VAL A 562 -30.73 10.42 21.38
C VAL A 562 -32.08 10.48 20.69
N PHE A 563 -33.08 9.78 21.24
CA PHE A 563 -34.41 9.65 20.67
C PHE A 563 -35.47 10.31 21.54
N ARG A 564 -36.42 10.97 20.89
CA ARG A 564 -37.65 11.43 21.54
C ARG A 564 -38.73 10.36 21.42
N PHE A 565 -39.16 9.84 22.55
CA PHE A 565 -40.26 8.88 22.62
C PHE A 565 -41.60 9.60 22.81
N ALA A 566 -42.68 9.01 22.29
CA ALA A 566 -44.03 9.48 22.62
C ALA A 566 -44.25 9.41 24.14
N ALA A 567 -44.87 10.44 24.71
CA ALA A 567 -45.06 10.50 26.16
C ALA A 567 -46.15 9.52 26.63
N PRO A 568 -45.94 8.80 27.74
CA PRO A 568 -44.70 8.75 28.53
C PRO A 568 -43.63 7.85 27.88
N ALA A 569 -42.38 8.30 27.91
CA ALA A 569 -41.24 7.50 27.44
C ALA A 569 -41.12 6.20 28.28
N PRO A 570 -40.95 5.02 27.68
CA PRO A 570 -40.85 3.77 28.44
C PRO A 570 -39.67 3.76 29.40
N GLU A 571 -39.82 3.25 30.63
CA GLU A 571 -38.74 3.28 31.65
C GLU A 571 -37.42 2.62 31.20
N TRP A 572 -37.50 1.62 30.32
CA TRP A 572 -36.30 0.94 29.81
C TRP A 572 -35.43 1.85 28.93
N THR A 573 -35.96 2.94 28.37
CA THR A 573 -35.20 3.90 27.54
C THR A 573 -34.27 4.79 28.38
N LYS A 574 -34.45 4.81 29.70
CA LYS A 574 -33.56 5.48 30.66
C LYS A 574 -32.33 4.63 31.02
N ARG A 575 -32.28 3.37 30.57
CA ARG A 575 -31.12 2.48 30.78
C ARG A 575 -30.01 2.81 29.79
N ARG A 576 -28.77 2.41 30.12
CA ARG A 576 -27.62 2.62 29.25
C ARG A 576 -27.49 1.49 28.24
N PHE A 577 -27.34 1.86 26.99
CA PHE A 577 -27.15 0.98 25.85
C PHE A 577 -25.82 1.27 25.18
N ARG A 578 -25.20 0.23 24.63
CA ARG A 578 -24.02 0.30 23.77
C ARG A 578 -24.32 -0.25 22.39
N LEU A 579 -23.61 0.27 21.39
CA LEU A 579 -23.64 -0.29 20.05
C LEU A 579 -22.89 -1.61 20.04
N VAL A 580 -23.48 -2.64 19.47
CA VAL A 580 -22.85 -3.94 19.31
C VAL A 580 -22.98 -4.43 17.88
N SER A 581 -22.03 -5.25 17.45
CA SER A 581 -22.20 -6.12 16.30
C SER A 581 -22.30 -7.57 16.76
N LEU A 582 -22.85 -8.42 15.90
CA LEU A 582 -22.97 -9.84 16.20
C LEU A 582 -22.04 -10.67 15.32
N ILE A 583 -21.35 -11.62 15.95
CA ILE A 583 -20.50 -12.60 15.27
C ILE A 583 -21.10 -13.97 15.49
N ARG A 584 -21.20 -14.75 14.42
CA ARG A 584 -21.58 -16.16 14.49
C ARG A 584 -20.39 -17.01 14.92
N ASN A 585 -20.56 -17.73 16.01
CA ASN A 585 -19.67 -18.76 16.52
C ASN A 585 -20.41 -20.11 16.56
N ASP A 586 -19.70 -21.18 16.92
CA ASP A 586 -20.28 -22.54 16.96
C ASP A 586 -21.49 -22.62 17.91
N ASP A 587 -21.47 -21.83 19.00
CA ASP A 587 -22.50 -21.81 20.04
C ASP A 587 -23.64 -20.79 19.79
N GLY A 588 -23.58 -20.00 18.70
CA GLY A 588 -24.61 -19.02 18.37
C GLY A 588 -24.07 -17.65 17.96
N LEU A 589 -24.78 -16.57 18.34
CA LEU A 589 -24.38 -15.19 18.03
C LEU A 589 -23.84 -14.51 19.29
N ASP A 590 -22.60 -14.04 19.22
CA ASP A 590 -21.97 -13.27 20.29
C ASP A 590 -22.00 -11.78 19.99
N SER A 591 -22.19 -10.99 21.05
CA SER A 591 -22.20 -9.53 20.96
C SER A 591 -20.82 -8.97 21.23
N VAL A 592 -20.40 -8.09 20.33
CA VAL A 592 -19.12 -7.40 20.42
C VAL A 592 -19.35 -5.90 20.41
N PRO A 593 -18.83 -5.15 21.41
CA PRO A 593 -18.94 -3.71 21.43
C PRO A 593 -18.29 -3.09 20.20
N VAL A 594 -19.02 -2.17 19.57
CA VAL A 594 -18.52 -1.40 18.43
C VAL A 594 -18.25 0.02 18.88
N THR A 595 -17.05 0.48 18.58
CA THR A 595 -16.63 1.87 18.74
C THR A 595 -15.94 2.31 17.47
N TRP A 596 -15.61 3.59 17.37
CA TRP A 596 -14.77 4.05 16.26
C TRP A 596 -13.34 3.48 16.30
N LYS A 597 -12.90 2.94 17.44
CA LYS A 597 -11.56 2.35 17.63
C LYS A 597 -11.62 0.83 17.82
N SER A 598 -12.77 0.19 17.69
CA SER A 598 -12.90 -1.26 17.90
C SER A 598 -14.14 -1.86 17.26
N GLY A 599 -14.06 -3.12 16.85
CA GLY A 599 -15.22 -3.84 16.33
C GLY A 599 -14.86 -5.14 15.63
N ALA A 600 -15.89 -5.92 15.30
CA ALA A 600 -15.76 -7.25 14.72
C ALA A 600 -15.67 -7.28 13.19
N SER A 601 -15.84 -6.14 12.54
CA SER A 601 -15.76 -6.01 11.10
C SER A 601 -15.09 -4.68 10.80
N PRO A 602 -14.28 -4.60 9.73
CA PRO A 602 -13.77 -3.33 9.30
C PRO A 602 -14.87 -2.45 8.67
N ARG A 603 -16.03 -3.02 8.34
CA ARG A 603 -17.21 -2.29 7.84
C ARG A 603 -18.21 -2.00 8.95
N LEU A 604 -18.90 -0.88 8.85
CA LEU A 604 -20.01 -0.54 9.75
C LEU A 604 -21.36 -0.83 9.09
N GLY A 605 -21.49 -0.66 7.78
CA GLY A 605 -22.75 -0.79 7.06
C GLY A 605 -22.82 -1.94 6.06
N TYR A 606 -23.94 -2.65 6.08
CA TYR A 606 -24.35 -3.62 5.07
C TYR A 606 -25.58 -3.10 4.34
N LYS A 607 -25.49 -2.94 3.02
CA LYS A 607 -26.58 -2.44 2.18
C LYS A 607 -27.23 -3.61 1.44
N ALA A 608 -28.46 -3.94 1.83
CA ALA A 608 -29.26 -4.96 1.17
C ALA A 608 -29.81 -4.43 -0.16
N ARG A 609 -29.80 -5.27 -1.19
CA ARG A 609 -30.40 -4.98 -2.50
C ARG A 609 -31.71 -5.72 -2.69
N GLU A 610 -31.86 -6.83 -1.98
CA GLU A 610 -33.02 -7.69 -2.03
C GLU A 610 -33.39 -8.22 -0.63
N PRO A 611 -34.64 -8.68 -0.42
CA PRO A 611 -35.07 -9.20 0.89
C PRO A 611 -34.23 -10.37 1.42
N SER A 612 -33.66 -11.19 0.53
CA SER A 612 -32.73 -12.29 0.88
C SER A 612 -31.47 -11.78 1.57
N ASP A 613 -30.96 -10.60 1.21
CA ASP A 613 -29.79 -9.97 1.83
C ASP A 613 -30.09 -9.59 3.29
N VAL A 614 -31.29 -9.05 3.55
CA VAL A 614 -31.75 -8.72 4.91
C VAL A 614 -31.81 -9.98 5.77
N LEU A 615 -32.41 -11.05 5.25
CA LEU A 615 -32.45 -12.35 5.94
C LEU A 615 -31.06 -12.95 6.13
N GLY A 616 -30.18 -12.79 5.13
CA GLY A 616 -28.78 -13.20 5.19
C GLY A 616 -28.03 -12.51 6.31
N TRP A 617 -28.16 -11.19 6.40
CA TRP A 617 -27.57 -10.40 7.49
C TRP A 617 -28.16 -10.78 8.85
N MET A 618 -29.48 -10.92 8.97
CA MET A 618 -30.11 -11.34 10.24
C MET A 618 -29.63 -12.71 10.72
N LYS A 619 -29.30 -13.62 9.80
CA LYS A 619 -28.71 -14.92 10.13
C LYS A 619 -27.23 -14.77 10.48
N ASP A 620 -26.45 -14.07 9.67
CA ASP A 620 -25.03 -13.88 9.89
C ASP A 620 -24.63 -12.43 9.56
N PRO A 621 -24.62 -11.54 10.58
CA PRO A 621 -24.25 -10.15 10.38
C PRO A 621 -22.77 -9.95 10.04
N LYS A 622 -21.94 -10.99 10.22
CA LYS A 622 -20.48 -10.96 10.00
C LYS A 622 -19.80 -9.79 10.73
N GLY A 623 -20.27 -9.48 11.94
CA GLY A 623 -19.73 -8.38 12.73
C GLY A 623 -20.07 -6.98 12.22
N ILE A 624 -20.93 -6.83 11.20
CA ILE A 624 -21.36 -5.53 10.66
C ILE A 624 -22.56 -5.00 11.47
N PRO A 625 -22.43 -3.86 12.16
CA PRO A 625 -23.44 -3.35 13.11
C PRO A 625 -24.68 -2.69 12.48
N PHE A 626 -24.57 -2.10 11.29
CA PHE A 626 -25.68 -1.41 10.62
C PHE A 626 -26.15 -2.17 9.38
N LEU A 627 -27.46 -2.38 9.26
CA LEU A 627 -28.15 -2.87 8.07
C LEU A 627 -28.95 -1.71 7.46
N PHE A 628 -28.70 -1.43 6.18
CA PHE A 628 -29.51 -0.54 5.36
C PHE A 628 -30.34 -1.41 4.42
N PRO A 629 -31.60 -1.69 4.75
CA PRO A 629 -32.41 -2.62 3.98
C PRO A 629 -32.83 -2.01 2.63
N ASP A 630 -33.36 -2.84 1.73
CA ASP A 630 -33.84 -2.37 0.43
C ASP A 630 -35.09 -1.47 0.57
N ASN A 631 -35.41 -0.67 -0.45
CA ASN A 631 -36.53 0.29 -0.43
C ASN A 631 -37.92 -0.33 -0.20
N ASN A 632 -38.08 -1.66 -0.34
CA ASN A 632 -39.33 -2.35 -0.02
C ASN A 632 -39.47 -2.61 1.48
N HIS A 633 -38.38 -2.49 2.24
CA HIS A 633 -38.40 -2.50 3.69
C HIS A 633 -38.79 -1.11 4.20
N ARG A 634 -39.72 -1.03 5.16
CA ARG A 634 -40.24 0.27 5.64
C ARG A 634 -39.25 1.07 6.49
N SER A 635 -38.23 0.43 7.05
CA SER A 635 -37.18 1.08 7.83
C SER A 635 -36.01 1.45 6.94
N ASP A 636 -35.39 2.60 7.16
CA ASP A 636 -34.23 3.07 6.40
C ASP A 636 -32.90 2.57 6.98
N ALA A 637 -32.87 2.23 8.27
CA ALA A 637 -31.73 1.60 8.91
C ALA A 637 -32.16 0.67 10.05
N VAL A 638 -31.37 -0.37 10.28
CA VAL A 638 -31.51 -1.32 11.39
C VAL A 638 -30.17 -1.45 12.09
N VAL A 639 -30.18 -1.39 13.41
CA VAL A 639 -28.97 -1.50 14.24
C VAL A 639 -29.24 -2.31 15.50
N ILE A 640 -28.20 -2.96 16.01
CA ILE A 640 -28.28 -3.78 17.23
C ILE A 640 -27.60 -3.04 18.37
N ILE A 641 -28.33 -2.89 19.46
CA ILE A 641 -27.83 -2.28 20.70
C ILE A 641 -27.97 -3.29 21.83
N GLU A 642 -27.14 -3.13 22.86
CA GLU A 642 -27.14 -3.99 24.03
C GLU A 642 -27.21 -3.16 25.30
N GLU A 643 -28.10 -3.53 26.22
CA GLU A 643 -28.20 -2.90 27.53
C GLU A 643 -27.02 -3.30 28.40
N VAL A 644 -26.26 -2.30 28.87
CA VAL A 644 -24.91 -2.48 29.44
C VAL A 644 -24.89 -3.37 30.70
N LYS A 645 -25.98 -3.37 31.49
CA LYS A 645 -26.02 -4.10 32.78
C LYS A 645 -26.48 -5.54 32.64
N SER A 646 -27.49 -5.79 31.81
CA SER A 646 -28.15 -7.09 31.65
C SER A 646 -27.64 -7.88 30.44
N GLY A 647 -26.96 -7.23 29.50
CA GLY A 647 -26.58 -7.85 28.22
C GLY A 647 -27.78 -8.10 27.31
N GLN A 648 -28.97 -7.55 27.63
CA GLN A 648 -30.14 -7.71 26.77
C GLN A 648 -29.93 -6.95 25.45
N ARG A 649 -30.04 -7.68 24.35
CA ARG A 649 -29.93 -7.14 22.98
C ARG A 649 -31.29 -6.58 22.55
N SER A 650 -31.28 -5.54 21.73
CA SER A 650 -32.47 -4.95 21.14
C SER A 650 -32.18 -4.51 19.71
N ILE A 651 -33.18 -4.65 18.85
CA ILE A 651 -33.09 -4.21 17.45
C ILE A 651 -33.79 -2.86 17.36
N LEU A 652 -33.05 -1.88 16.88
CA LEU A 652 -33.56 -0.55 16.63
C LEU A 652 -33.80 -0.39 15.12
N ALA A 653 -35.07 -0.30 14.74
CA ALA A 653 -35.47 0.03 13.37
C ALA A 653 -35.73 1.53 13.28
N ILE A 654 -35.04 2.18 12.35
CA ILE A 654 -34.99 3.64 12.21
C ILE A 654 -35.63 4.01 10.88
N GLN A 655 -36.55 4.97 10.91
CA GLN A 655 -37.17 5.51 9.70
C GLN A 655 -36.93 7.02 9.61
N ASP A 656 -36.38 7.45 8.49
CA ASP A 656 -36.30 8.85 8.09
C ASP A 656 -37.65 9.33 7.54
N LYS A 657 -38.06 10.52 7.95
CA LYS A 657 -39.22 11.23 7.38
C LYS A 657 -38.87 12.66 6.97
N ALA A 658 -37.57 12.96 6.83
CA ALA A 658 -37.09 14.26 6.37
C ALA A 658 -37.70 14.59 4.99
N GLY A 659 -38.42 15.71 4.92
CA GLY A 659 -39.16 16.14 3.73
C GLY A 659 -40.68 15.90 3.74
N ALA A 660 -41.24 15.21 4.74
CA ALA A 660 -42.71 15.05 4.83
C ALA A 660 -43.41 16.21 5.60
N ARG A 661 -42.69 16.90 6.52
CA ARG A 661 -43.23 18.04 7.31
C ARG A 661 -42.23 19.13 7.72
N PHE A 662 -40.91 18.93 7.60
CA PHE A 662 -39.90 19.88 8.07
C PHE A 662 -38.78 20.09 7.05
N SER A 663 -38.29 21.33 6.92
CA SER A 663 -37.18 21.66 6.03
C SER A 663 -35.85 21.15 6.63
N PHE A 664 -34.91 20.85 5.74
CA PHE A 664 -33.58 20.37 6.09
C PHE A 664 -32.78 21.42 6.91
N GLU A 665 -33.14 22.71 6.79
CA GLU A 665 -32.54 23.81 7.54
C GLU A 665 -32.82 23.74 9.04
N SER A 666 -34.00 23.24 9.45
CA SER A 666 -34.34 23.08 10.87
C SER A 666 -33.54 21.95 11.55
N ALA A 667 -33.19 20.90 10.80
CA ALA A 667 -32.31 19.83 11.28
C ALA A 667 -30.85 20.32 11.39
N LYS A 668 -30.43 21.20 10.47
CA LYS A 668 -29.11 21.85 10.43
C LYS A 668 -28.85 22.72 11.67
N GLU A 669 -29.78 23.58 12.07
CA GLU A 669 -29.64 24.44 13.26
C GLU A 669 -29.44 23.65 14.57
N SER A 670 -29.94 22.41 14.63
CA SER A 670 -29.81 21.56 15.81
C SER A 670 -28.49 20.79 15.88
N LEU A 671 -27.81 20.58 14.74
CA LEU A 671 -26.50 19.93 14.66
C LEU A 671 -25.34 20.91 14.91
N ASP A 672 -25.54 22.19 14.60
CA ASP A 672 -24.53 23.26 14.75
C ASP A 672 -24.47 23.85 16.18
N ALA A 673 -25.41 23.48 17.07
CA ALA A 673 -25.37 23.90 18.47
C ALA A 673 -24.22 23.20 19.22
N PRO A 674 -23.29 23.93 19.86
CA PRO A 674 -22.20 23.32 20.61
C PRO A 674 -22.78 22.50 21.78
N TYR A 675 -22.35 21.24 21.90
CA TYR A 675 -22.56 20.39 23.08
C TYR A 675 -21.80 20.97 24.29
N SER A 676 -22.22 22.14 24.78
CA SER A 676 -21.74 22.67 26.05
C SER A 676 -22.53 21.99 27.17
N ARG A 677 -21.80 21.49 28.18
CA ARG A 677 -22.35 20.88 29.42
C ARG A 677 -23.33 21.78 30.22
N LYS A 678 -23.66 22.98 29.74
CA LYS A 678 -24.51 23.97 30.43
C LYS A 678 -25.86 24.25 29.76
N ALA A 679 -26.19 23.69 28.60
CA ALA A 679 -27.53 23.86 28.02
C ALA A 679 -28.51 22.82 28.59
N LYS A 680 -28.87 22.98 29.88
CA LYS A 680 -29.89 22.16 30.55
C LYS A 680 -31.31 22.72 30.42
N GLU A 681 -31.52 23.79 29.65
CA GLU A 681 -32.84 24.38 29.49
C GLU A 681 -33.10 24.73 28.01
N ASN A 682 -34.05 24.00 27.42
CA ASN A 682 -34.93 24.41 26.33
C ASN A 682 -34.32 24.92 25.01
N ARG A 683 -33.55 24.07 24.31
CA ARG A 683 -33.54 23.99 22.82
C ARG A 683 -32.71 22.79 22.35
N VAL A 684 -33.39 21.69 22.06
CA VAL A 684 -32.84 20.49 21.37
C VAL A 684 -33.80 20.18 20.22
N CYS A 685 -33.29 19.65 19.10
CA CYS A 685 -33.97 19.34 17.84
C CYS A 685 -35.43 18.88 17.95
N GLU A 686 -36.38 19.61 17.37
CA GLU A 686 -37.79 19.19 17.25
C GLU A 686 -38.07 18.19 16.11
N SER A 687 -37.06 17.73 15.35
CA SER A 687 -37.33 16.98 14.12
C SER A 687 -36.39 15.79 13.85
N CYS A 688 -37.03 14.73 13.35
CA CYS A 688 -36.51 13.75 12.37
C CYS A 688 -35.88 12.41 12.80
N THR A 689 -36.38 11.72 13.84
CA THR A 689 -36.19 10.25 13.88
C THR A 689 -37.30 9.55 14.67
N TYR A 690 -38.16 8.79 13.97
CA TYR A 690 -39.02 7.81 14.65
C TYR A 690 -38.24 6.50 14.72
N ALA A 691 -37.86 6.09 15.92
CA ALA A 691 -37.26 4.79 16.14
C ALA A 691 -38.32 3.84 16.70
N PHE A 692 -38.59 2.74 15.99
CA PHE A 692 -39.34 1.63 16.54
C PHE A 692 -38.33 0.65 17.12
N ALA A 693 -38.28 0.58 18.45
CA ALA A 693 -37.56 -0.48 19.12
C ALA A 693 -38.49 -1.68 19.25
N MET A 694 -38.19 -2.77 18.53
CA MET A 694 -38.78 -4.07 18.80
C MET A 694 -37.86 -4.80 19.78
N ARG A 695 -38.45 -5.26 20.87
CA ARG A 695 -37.75 -5.83 22.01
C ARG A 695 -37.61 -7.33 21.87
#